data_AF-A0A9P1ZY88-F1
#
_entry.id   AF-A0A9P1ZY88-F1
#
_cell.length_a   1.000
_cell.length_b   1.000
_cell.length_c   1.000
_cell.angle_alpha   90.00
_cell.angle_beta   90.00
_cell.angle_gamma   90.00
#
_symmetry.space_group_name_H-M   'P 1'
#
loop_
_entity.id
_entity.type
_entity.pdbx_description
1 polymer ?
#
loop_
_entity_poly.entity_id
_entity_poly.type
_entity_poly.pdbx_seq_one_letter_code
_entity_poly.pdbx_strand_id
1 'polypeptide(L)'
;NKYKNEIKFTNINYLTSKYISNFEELIDKLDTKDIVNWLNQDEELTDLLSSVKKESSASQQSNWSGLYFNSNEYVKYILNKTAWIKIDGEKYSPRQIVLYEKLQAHVPGLYGVSEQSLMELLGQRIVEQLDFRKNMAMFSDDEIRAILVELPKFDKGEISRRLYNELIRNKKGMNPTYSTEGLSVLAKDGFFYPNKELRYADKRLPKSIEKQMRFIYVPEKASTTTIYEWLGVERFKTNLKLETFELLEDYSEDFKKEIDDIKTAVLSTIDDNSKNVSSLKRIQIIPCSKISAKDVEQDGQSIVLEDYYFVESKGKFYLKLPANSIEINQLRLIDTFSSTIVDIFKQVLNLSLDLNLIELLISRDTEHKQRKITEEFGVDKWNESFELLFSENALNKKVNDFLLSNGLNEEEYPTIFEIDYSYALKEEEYQLLAIALESISKDIEDLNGLSELIHLDIREFWKLKLRSYLDKKAEHYRQILYSNANKSGDEILKETFLEKIDRYKDYQFEISEIPNSVQVDIEKESKKRFPELSVSITDEIDIDGLYDNNVEELVTVAAITIDDFDYYIRGHQKVSSLLYFGIPSRLREDILKFVTKENDVDLNGEKSGISIEGTSTVQTILEPSNSVSRKGKNTRNGERSKRDYDNRNSANDDAGETAEQIAYAELTQNQKLNVIWNSKYSSKSSDRNKQPPNGIVCDMWVHDPENGNMYFEVKSSITEFEMSINEYNSMLDNPDSYEVVLVNRDTKEISRHKFDELDGLKQASSYLFKFKQKRSDG
;
A
#
# COMPACT_ATOMS: atom_id res chain seq x y z
N ASN A 1 9.45 0.90 83.56
CA ASN A 1 8.47 0.09 84.32
C ASN A 1 7.33 -0.29 83.39
N LYS A 2 7.46 -1.40 82.66
CA LYS A 2 6.89 -2.73 82.99
C LYS A 2 5.36 -2.75 82.85
N TYR A 3 4.90 -3.36 81.76
CA TYR A 3 3.54 -3.77 81.40
C TYR A 3 2.48 -3.73 82.51
N LYS A 4 1.40 -2.97 82.29
CA LYS A 4 0.00 -3.12 82.79
C LYS A 4 -0.70 -1.80 82.46
N ASN A 5 -1.57 -1.73 81.46
CA ASN A 5 -2.89 -2.36 81.56
C ASN A 5 -3.31 -3.08 80.29
N GLU A 6 -3.88 -4.25 80.53
CA GLU A 6 -4.60 -5.11 79.62
C GLU A 6 -5.56 -4.31 78.73
N ILE A 7 -5.47 -4.53 77.41
CA ILE A 7 -6.55 -4.22 76.49
C ILE A 7 -7.72 -5.14 76.87
N LYS A 8 -8.58 -4.66 77.77
CA LYS A 8 -9.89 -5.24 78.04
C LYS A 8 -10.92 -4.37 77.34
N PHE A 9 -11.44 -4.91 76.24
CA PHE A 9 -12.70 -4.63 75.55
C PHE A 9 -13.33 -3.22 75.63
N THR A 10 -13.54 -2.68 74.42
CA THR A 10 -14.68 -1.82 74.00
C THR A 10 -14.92 -0.52 74.77
N ASN A 11 -14.27 0.54 74.28
CA ASN A 11 -14.90 1.83 73.93
C ASN A 11 -13.79 2.76 73.44
N ILE A 12 -13.57 2.82 72.13
CA ILE A 12 -12.66 3.80 71.53
C ILE A 12 -13.41 5.13 71.48
N ASN A 13 -13.39 5.86 72.58
CA ASN A 13 -13.82 7.25 72.63
C ASN A 13 -12.57 8.12 72.75
N TYR A 14 -12.13 8.63 71.59
CA TYR A 14 -11.21 9.76 71.40
C TYR A 14 -9.74 9.54 71.80
N LEU A 15 -8.86 9.41 70.79
CA LEU A 15 -7.41 9.55 70.94
C LEU A 15 -7.00 10.97 70.51
N THR A 16 -7.21 11.95 71.38
CA THR A 16 -6.63 13.29 71.19
C THR A 16 -5.15 13.25 71.55
N SER A 17 -4.27 13.49 70.57
CA SER A 17 -2.85 13.71 70.84
C SER A 17 -2.29 14.77 69.90
N LYS A 18 -1.55 15.73 70.46
CA LYS A 18 -0.68 16.66 69.70
C LYS A 18 0.45 15.94 68.94
N TYR A 19 0.67 14.64 69.21
CA TYR A 19 1.69 13.79 68.61
C TYR A 19 1.14 12.37 68.35
N ILE A 20 0.97 11.97 67.09
CA ILE A 20 0.50 10.61 66.76
C ILE A 20 1.69 9.62 66.80
N SER A 21 2.03 9.10 67.98
CA SER A 21 2.97 7.99 68.13
C SER A 21 2.26 6.63 68.02
N ASN A 22 2.86 5.66 67.33
CA ASN A 22 2.41 4.28 67.16
C ASN A 22 1.11 4.11 66.33
N PHE A 23 0.78 5.06 65.45
CA PHE A 23 -0.40 4.97 64.57
C PHE A 23 -0.37 3.73 63.67
N GLU A 24 0.80 3.42 63.09
CA GLU A 24 1.01 2.25 62.25
C GLU A 24 0.72 0.95 63.02
N GLU A 25 1.30 0.80 64.21
CA GLU A 25 1.04 -0.36 65.07
C GLU A 25 -0.43 -0.50 65.47
N LEU A 26 -1.14 0.63 65.61
CA LEU A 26 -2.56 0.64 65.94
C LEU A 26 -3.40 0.17 64.76
N ILE A 27 -3.18 0.72 63.56
CA ILE A 27 -3.89 0.33 62.33
C ILE A 27 -3.64 -1.15 61.99
N ASP A 28 -2.43 -1.65 62.22
CA ASP A 28 -2.10 -3.07 61.99
C ASP A 28 -2.88 -4.04 62.91
N LYS A 29 -3.05 -3.66 64.19
CA LYS A 29 -3.69 -4.50 65.21
C LYS A 29 -5.22 -4.47 65.18
N LEU A 30 -5.83 -3.36 64.79
CA LEU A 30 -7.28 -3.23 64.75
C LEU A 30 -7.89 -4.04 63.59
N ASP A 31 -9.17 -4.38 63.72
CA ASP A 31 -9.94 -4.94 62.62
C ASP A 31 -10.55 -3.83 61.74
N THR A 32 -11.02 -4.20 60.55
CA THR A 32 -11.59 -3.26 59.59
C THR A 32 -12.77 -2.49 60.17
N LYS A 33 -13.61 -3.14 60.98
CA LYS A 33 -14.81 -2.55 61.54
C LYS A 33 -14.46 -1.50 62.60
N ASP A 34 -13.48 -1.78 63.45
CA ASP A 34 -12.99 -0.86 64.46
C ASP A 34 -12.37 0.39 63.82
N ILE A 35 -11.60 0.22 62.75
CA ILE A 35 -11.01 1.34 62.01
C ILE A 35 -12.10 2.16 61.31
N VAL A 36 -13.05 1.52 60.62
CA VAL A 36 -14.17 2.21 59.96
C VAL A 36 -15.02 2.98 60.97
N ASN A 37 -15.33 2.39 62.13
CA ASN A 37 -16.07 3.07 63.19
C ASN A 37 -15.30 4.27 63.71
N TRP A 38 -14.00 4.11 63.97
CA TRP A 38 -13.16 5.19 64.46
C TRP A 38 -13.09 6.35 63.45
N LEU A 39 -12.84 6.05 62.18
CA LEU A 39 -12.80 7.03 61.10
C LEU A 39 -14.12 7.74 60.82
N ASN A 40 -15.26 7.20 61.27
CA ASN A 40 -16.58 7.82 61.11
C ASN A 40 -17.07 8.56 62.35
N GLN A 41 -16.59 8.21 63.55
CA GLN A 41 -17.06 8.79 64.82
C GLN A 41 -16.12 9.87 65.39
N ASP A 42 -14.86 9.89 64.97
CA ASP A 42 -13.86 10.86 65.46
C ASP A 42 -13.85 12.10 64.56
N GLU A 43 -14.66 13.12 64.89
CA GLU A 43 -14.80 14.35 64.10
C GLU A 43 -13.46 15.05 63.80
N GLU A 44 -12.50 15.03 64.72
CA GLU A 44 -11.18 15.64 64.51
C GLU A 44 -10.33 14.88 63.49
N LEU A 45 -10.27 13.55 63.59
CA LEU A 45 -9.57 12.70 62.62
C LEU A 45 -10.23 12.75 61.24
N THR A 46 -11.54 12.85 61.27
CA THR A 46 -12.45 12.96 60.14
C THR A 46 -12.27 14.27 59.39
N ASP A 47 -12.11 15.38 60.10
CA ASP A 47 -11.73 16.68 59.57
C ASP A 47 -10.26 16.72 59.13
N LEU A 48 -9.38 16.00 59.83
CA LEU A 48 -7.97 15.90 59.44
C LEU A 48 -7.81 15.17 58.09
N LEU A 49 -8.60 14.12 57.84
CA LEU A 49 -8.63 13.42 56.55
C LEU A 49 -9.17 14.29 55.42
N SER A 50 -10.19 15.11 55.66
CA SER A 50 -10.74 16.01 54.64
C SER A 50 -9.98 17.34 54.51
N SER A 51 -9.11 17.67 55.46
CA SER A 51 -8.40 18.95 55.51
C SER A 51 -7.32 19.09 54.44
N VAL A 52 -7.33 20.26 53.80
CA VAL A 52 -6.31 20.76 52.87
C VAL A 52 -5.30 21.70 53.57
N LYS A 53 -5.51 21.99 54.88
CA LYS A 53 -4.69 22.95 55.65
C LYS A 53 -3.38 22.33 56.13
N LYS A 54 -2.26 23.03 55.87
CA LYS A 54 -0.87 22.60 56.15
C LYS A 54 -0.34 22.99 57.55
N GLU A 55 -1.22 23.27 58.51
CA GLU A 55 -0.85 23.96 59.77
C GLU A 55 -0.37 23.04 60.91
N SER A 56 -0.33 21.71 60.71
CA SER A 56 0.13 20.75 61.72
C SER A 56 1.12 19.73 61.15
N SER A 57 2.20 19.43 61.87
CA SER A 57 3.24 18.47 61.44
C SER A 57 3.33 17.25 62.37
N ALA A 58 3.49 16.07 61.78
CA ALA A 58 3.72 14.80 62.45
C ALA A 58 5.13 14.25 62.13
N SER A 59 5.79 13.69 63.14
CA SER A 59 7.09 13.03 62.98
C SER A 59 6.91 11.54 62.70
N GLN A 60 7.49 11.03 61.61
CA GLN A 60 7.53 9.60 61.30
C GLN A 60 8.33 8.83 62.37
N GLN A 61 7.80 7.72 62.90
CA GLN A 61 8.53 6.85 63.82
C GLN A 61 9.31 5.76 63.07
N SER A 62 10.57 6.03 62.74
CA SER A 62 11.64 5.03 62.54
C SER A 62 12.96 5.74 62.23
N ASN A 63 14.09 5.04 62.43
CA ASN A 63 15.48 5.54 62.51
C ASN A 63 16.06 6.25 61.26
N TRP A 64 15.29 7.03 60.51
CA TRP A 64 15.73 7.80 59.35
C TRP A 64 15.68 9.29 59.67
N SER A 65 16.79 9.98 59.44
CA SER A 65 16.91 11.41 59.74
C SER A 65 16.13 12.26 58.73
N GLY A 66 15.04 12.87 59.19
CA GLY A 66 14.62 14.22 58.79
C GLY A 66 13.61 14.37 57.65
N LEU A 67 12.33 14.07 57.90
CA LEU A 67 11.19 14.68 57.19
C LEU A 67 10.02 14.87 58.17
N TYR A 68 9.59 16.12 58.37
CA TYR A 68 8.31 16.43 59.04
C TYR A 68 7.21 16.35 57.98
N PHE A 69 6.20 15.50 58.17
CA PHE A 69 5.03 15.42 57.29
C PHE A 69 3.93 16.31 57.85
N ASN A 70 3.01 16.81 57.01
CA ASN A 70 1.77 17.35 57.57
C ASN A 70 0.98 16.19 58.23
N SER A 71 0.32 16.44 59.37
CA SER A 71 -0.35 15.36 60.14
C SER A 71 -1.41 14.62 59.32
N ASN A 72 -2.12 15.33 58.43
CA ASN A 72 -3.08 14.74 57.49
C ASN A 72 -2.41 13.82 56.45
N GLU A 73 -1.27 14.24 55.88
CA GLU A 73 -0.48 13.46 54.92
C GLU A 73 0.08 12.18 55.57
N TYR A 74 0.55 12.27 56.82
CA TYR A 74 1.05 11.12 57.56
C TYR A 74 -0.05 10.09 57.85
N VAL A 75 -1.23 10.54 58.34
CA VAL A 75 -2.37 9.66 58.60
C VAL A 75 -2.84 8.97 57.31
N LYS A 76 -3.01 9.73 56.22
CA LYS A 76 -3.36 9.17 54.90
C LYS A 76 -2.31 8.18 54.42
N TYR A 77 -1.02 8.51 54.57
CA TYR A 77 0.07 7.63 54.18
C TYR A 77 0.01 6.27 54.89
N ILE A 78 -0.15 6.27 56.22
CA ILE A 78 -0.25 5.02 57.00
C ILE A 78 -1.51 4.24 56.63
N LEU A 79 -2.67 4.90 56.54
CA LEU A 79 -3.92 4.25 56.16
C LEU A 79 -3.85 3.63 54.76
N ASN A 80 -3.16 4.29 53.81
CA ASN A 80 -3.02 3.83 52.43
C ASN A 80 -1.98 2.71 52.25
N LYS A 81 -1.00 2.57 53.15
CA LYS A 81 0.06 1.56 53.05
C LYS A 81 -0.09 0.36 53.96
N THR A 82 -0.75 0.51 55.11
CA THR A 82 -0.93 -0.57 56.08
C THR A 82 -2.09 -1.47 55.63
N ALA A 83 -1.93 -2.78 55.73
CA ALA A 83 -2.98 -3.72 55.36
C ALA A 83 -4.00 -3.87 56.50
N TRP A 84 -5.19 -3.29 56.36
CA TRP A 84 -6.20 -3.27 57.41
C TRP A 84 -7.64 -3.56 56.93
N ILE A 85 -7.88 -3.56 55.62
CA ILE A 85 -9.18 -3.85 55.02
C ILE A 85 -9.28 -5.35 54.79
N LYS A 86 -10.14 -6.03 55.54
CA LYS A 86 -10.30 -7.48 55.49
C LYS A 86 -11.39 -7.87 54.50
N ILE A 87 -11.00 -8.56 53.43
CA ILE A 87 -11.90 -9.10 52.40
C ILE A 87 -11.53 -10.57 52.20
N ASP A 88 -12.52 -11.45 52.18
CA ASP A 88 -12.33 -12.91 52.01
C ASP A 88 -11.31 -13.57 52.95
N GLY A 89 -11.12 -12.99 54.14
CA GLY A 89 -10.24 -13.54 55.17
C GLY A 89 -8.83 -12.93 55.19
N GLU A 90 -8.41 -12.24 54.13
CA GLU A 90 -7.10 -11.57 54.03
C GLU A 90 -7.22 -10.06 54.23
N LYS A 91 -6.15 -9.43 54.72
CA LYS A 91 -6.07 -7.97 54.90
C LYS A 91 -5.32 -7.34 53.73
N TYR A 92 -5.87 -6.26 53.18
CA TYR A 92 -5.29 -5.46 52.13
C TYR A 92 -5.16 -4.00 52.57
N SER A 93 -4.17 -3.29 52.03
CA SER A 93 -4.12 -1.82 52.13
C SER A 93 -4.95 -1.19 51.00
N PRO A 94 -5.44 0.04 51.15
CA PRO A 94 -6.16 0.75 50.08
C PRO A 94 -5.40 0.76 48.74
N ARG A 95 -4.06 0.85 48.76
CA ARG A 95 -3.25 0.87 47.53
C ARG A 95 -3.16 -0.48 46.81
N GLN A 96 -3.45 -1.57 47.52
CA GLN A 96 -3.54 -2.93 46.97
C GLN A 96 -4.92 -3.23 46.38
N ILE A 97 -5.90 -2.34 46.59
CA ILE A 97 -7.27 -2.52 46.13
C ILE A 97 -7.52 -1.72 44.85
N VAL A 98 -8.10 -2.38 43.85
CA VAL A 98 -8.58 -1.76 42.61
C VAL A 98 -10.10 -1.87 42.49
N LEU A 99 -10.72 -0.81 41.98
CA LEU A 99 -12.16 -0.71 41.71
C LEU A 99 -12.53 -1.49 40.43
N TYR A 100 -12.19 -2.77 40.43
CA TYR A 100 -12.53 -3.72 39.39
C TYR A 100 -12.76 -5.11 39.97
N GLU A 101 -14.02 -5.39 40.27
CA GLU A 101 -14.47 -6.61 40.94
C GLU A 101 -13.97 -7.90 40.30
N LYS A 102 -13.82 -7.95 38.98
CA LYS A 102 -13.42 -9.16 38.26
C LYS A 102 -12.00 -9.63 38.59
N LEU A 103 -11.13 -8.76 39.08
CA LEU A 103 -9.77 -9.15 39.47
C LEU A 103 -9.76 -10.03 40.74
N GLN A 104 -10.66 -9.74 41.70
CA GLN A 104 -10.74 -10.43 43.01
C GLN A 104 -9.33 -10.65 43.63
N ALA A 105 -9.11 -11.77 44.31
CA ALA A 105 -7.82 -12.17 44.87
C ALA A 105 -6.96 -13.02 43.90
N HIS A 106 -7.21 -12.96 42.59
CA HIS A 106 -6.49 -13.82 41.64
C HIS A 106 -5.01 -13.46 41.48
N VAL A 107 -4.60 -12.24 41.84
CA VAL A 107 -3.20 -11.79 41.80
C VAL A 107 -2.69 -11.62 43.23
N PRO A 108 -1.61 -12.33 43.64
CA PRO A 108 -1.10 -12.26 45.00
C PRO A 108 -0.82 -10.81 45.46
N GLY A 109 -1.36 -10.45 46.62
CA GLY A 109 -1.14 -9.14 47.23
C GLY A 109 -1.98 -8.00 46.65
N LEU A 110 -2.88 -8.27 45.69
CA LEU A 110 -3.83 -7.30 45.14
C LEU A 110 -5.27 -7.83 45.30
N TYR A 111 -6.23 -6.91 45.35
CA TYR A 111 -7.65 -7.28 45.41
C TYR A 111 -8.54 -6.41 44.51
N GLY A 112 -9.38 -7.04 43.70
CA GLY A 112 -10.41 -6.37 42.90
C GLY A 112 -11.79 -6.38 43.55
N VAL A 113 -12.42 -5.21 43.70
CA VAL A 113 -13.76 -5.07 44.29
C VAL A 113 -14.60 -4.05 43.52
N SER A 114 -15.93 -4.18 43.57
CA SER A 114 -16.81 -3.13 43.05
C SER A 114 -16.78 -1.90 43.97
N GLU A 115 -16.93 -0.70 43.41
CA GLU A 115 -16.98 0.52 44.20
C GLU A 115 -18.15 0.51 45.21
N GLN A 116 -19.31 0.00 44.80
CA GLN A 116 -20.48 -0.12 45.67
C GLN A 116 -20.21 -1.04 46.87
N SER A 117 -19.67 -2.24 46.64
CA SER A 117 -19.37 -3.17 47.75
C SER A 117 -18.30 -2.61 48.69
N LEU A 118 -17.34 -1.86 48.16
CA LEU A 118 -16.34 -1.17 48.98
C LEU A 118 -16.96 -0.04 49.81
N MET A 119 -17.89 0.73 49.24
CA MET A 119 -18.66 1.75 49.95
C MET A 119 -19.57 1.16 51.02
N GLU A 120 -20.15 -0.02 50.79
CA GLU A 120 -20.93 -0.74 51.81
C GLU A 120 -20.04 -1.21 52.98
N LEU A 121 -18.79 -1.61 52.69
CA LEU A 121 -17.84 -2.08 53.70
C LEU A 121 -17.23 -0.93 54.52
N LEU A 122 -16.82 0.16 53.87
CA LEU A 122 -16.03 1.23 54.48
C LEU A 122 -16.82 2.54 54.68
N GLY A 123 -17.93 2.72 53.98
CA GLY A 123 -18.63 3.99 53.86
C GLY A 123 -18.05 4.87 52.74
N GLN A 124 -18.93 5.56 52.02
CA GLN A 124 -18.60 6.44 50.90
C GLN A 124 -17.45 7.42 51.22
N ARG A 125 -17.51 8.06 52.39
CA ARG A 125 -16.52 9.06 52.81
C ARG A 125 -15.10 8.50 52.87
N ILE A 126 -14.91 7.28 53.39
CA ILE A 126 -13.59 6.67 53.50
C ILE A 126 -13.05 6.31 52.11
N VAL A 127 -13.91 5.77 51.24
CA VAL A 127 -13.57 5.45 49.85
C VAL A 127 -13.11 6.68 49.08
N GLU A 128 -13.75 7.83 49.28
CA GLU A 128 -13.38 9.09 48.63
C GLU A 128 -12.08 9.72 49.16
N GLN A 129 -11.65 9.40 50.39
CA GLN A 129 -10.51 10.05 51.05
C GLN A 129 -9.19 9.27 50.95
N LEU A 130 -9.23 8.00 50.57
CA LEU A 130 -8.07 7.10 50.49
C LEU A 130 -7.69 6.77 49.03
N ASP A 131 -6.47 6.26 48.86
CA ASP A 131 -5.82 6.08 47.54
C ASP A 131 -6.21 4.75 46.87
N PHE A 132 -7.50 4.43 46.79
CA PHE A 132 -7.97 3.26 46.04
C PHE A 132 -7.68 3.42 44.54
N ARG A 133 -7.29 2.33 43.87
CA ARG A 133 -6.97 2.39 42.43
C ARG A 133 -8.25 2.38 41.61
N LYS A 134 -8.49 3.44 40.84
CA LYS A 134 -9.67 3.53 39.95
C LYS A 134 -9.55 2.64 38.71
N ASN A 135 -8.33 2.33 38.32
CA ASN A 135 -8.01 1.48 37.17
C ASN A 135 -6.68 0.75 37.39
N MET A 136 -6.45 -0.32 36.65
CA MET A 136 -5.26 -1.16 36.80
C MET A 136 -3.98 -0.49 36.29
N ALA A 137 -4.07 0.51 35.40
CA ALA A 137 -2.89 1.27 34.96
C ALA A 137 -2.29 2.16 36.06
N MET A 138 -2.98 2.38 37.17
CA MET A 138 -2.46 3.13 38.32
C MET A 138 -1.47 2.33 39.18
N PHE A 139 -1.40 1.00 38.99
CA PHE A 139 -0.40 0.16 39.65
C PHE A 139 1.01 0.53 39.21
N SER A 140 1.99 0.21 40.06
CA SER A 140 3.41 0.28 39.70
C SER A 140 3.72 -0.72 38.58
N ASP A 141 4.81 -0.47 37.87
CA ASP A 141 5.21 -1.31 36.74
C ASP A 141 5.46 -2.77 37.17
N ASP A 142 6.02 -2.99 38.37
CA ASP A 142 6.20 -4.33 38.94
C ASP A 142 4.87 -5.03 39.27
N GLU A 143 3.89 -4.29 39.80
CA GLU A 143 2.54 -4.80 40.04
C GLU A 143 1.81 -5.11 38.72
N ILE A 144 1.94 -4.24 37.70
CA ILE A 144 1.38 -4.46 36.36
C ILE A 144 1.98 -5.74 35.76
N ARG A 145 3.29 -5.93 35.87
CA ARG A 145 3.96 -7.16 35.44
C ARG A 145 3.43 -8.37 36.19
N ALA A 146 3.27 -8.28 37.51
CA ALA A 146 2.73 -9.37 38.32
C ALA A 146 1.32 -9.77 37.85
N ILE A 147 0.46 -8.79 37.56
CA ILE A 147 -0.87 -9.05 36.97
C ILE A 147 -0.71 -9.77 35.63
N LEU A 148 0.09 -9.22 34.70
CA LEU A 148 0.30 -9.79 33.36
C LEU A 148 0.81 -11.24 33.39
N VAL A 149 1.65 -11.60 34.36
CA VAL A 149 2.18 -12.96 34.54
C VAL A 149 1.14 -13.94 35.08
N GLU A 150 0.19 -13.47 35.91
CA GLU A 150 -0.85 -14.32 36.49
C GLU A 150 -2.05 -14.53 35.56
N LEU A 151 -2.39 -13.55 34.71
CA LEU A 151 -3.57 -13.58 33.82
C LEU A 151 -3.76 -14.90 33.05
N PRO A 152 -2.73 -15.49 32.41
CA PRO A 152 -2.90 -16.74 31.65
C PRO A 152 -3.41 -17.93 32.47
N LYS A 153 -3.31 -17.88 33.81
CA LYS A 153 -3.70 -18.99 34.69
C LYS A 153 -5.19 -19.03 34.99
N PHE A 154 -5.91 -17.91 34.86
CA PHE A 154 -7.29 -17.81 35.32
C PHE A 154 -8.20 -16.93 34.46
N ASP A 155 -7.66 -15.92 33.76
CA ASP A 155 -8.47 -14.99 33.00
C ASP A 155 -9.01 -15.64 31.72
N LYS A 156 -10.26 -15.33 31.37
CA LYS A 156 -10.90 -15.70 30.11
C LYS A 156 -10.93 -14.55 29.11
N GLY A 157 -10.09 -13.54 29.35
CA GLY A 157 -9.91 -12.35 28.56
C GLY A 157 -10.73 -11.14 29.00
N GLU A 158 -11.54 -11.22 30.05
CA GLU A 158 -12.28 -10.05 30.55
C GLU A 158 -11.31 -9.04 31.19
N ILE A 159 -10.42 -9.52 32.04
CA ILE A 159 -9.48 -8.68 32.79
C ILE A 159 -8.37 -8.19 31.86
N SER A 160 -7.84 -9.07 31.02
CA SER A 160 -6.81 -8.73 30.02
C SER A 160 -7.26 -7.61 29.10
N ARG A 161 -8.47 -7.70 28.52
CA ARG A 161 -9.00 -6.66 27.62
C ARG A 161 -9.11 -5.30 28.32
N ARG A 162 -9.58 -5.27 29.57
CA ARG A 162 -9.64 -4.04 30.35
C ARG A 162 -8.25 -3.49 30.65
N LEU A 163 -7.33 -4.33 31.11
CA LEU A 163 -5.96 -3.94 31.42
C LEU A 163 -5.26 -3.35 30.19
N TYR A 164 -5.32 -4.02 29.04
CA TYR A 164 -4.65 -3.54 27.82
C TYR A 164 -5.19 -2.18 27.40
N ASN A 165 -6.51 -2.00 27.39
CA ASN A 165 -7.14 -0.72 27.07
C ASN A 165 -6.74 0.39 28.05
N GLU A 166 -6.69 0.09 29.35
CA GLU A 166 -6.26 1.04 30.38
C GLU A 166 -4.77 1.39 30.27
N LEU A 167 -3.90 0.42 29.96
CA LEU A 167 -2.47 0.67 29.72
C LEU A 167 -2.28 1.56 28.49
N ILE A 168 -2.90 1.21 27.36
CA ILE A 168 -2.80 1.97 26.10
C ILE A 168 -3.28 3.41 26.29
N ARG A 169 -4.37 3.62 27.05
CA ARG A 169 -4.94 4.95 27.29
C ARG A 169 -4.10 5.78 28.26
N ASN A 170 -3.65 5.19 29.36
CA ASN A 170 -3.07 5.95 30.49
C ASN A 170 -1.54 5.99 30.51
N LYS A 171 -0.86 5.06 29.80
CA LYS A 171 0.62 4.96 29.75
C LYS A 171 1.20 5.38 28.40
N LYS A 172 0.44 6.09 27.57
CA LYS A 172 0.90 6.57 26.25
C LYS A 172 2.14 7.45 26.38
N GLY A 173 3.22 7.10 25.68
CA GLY A 173 4.50 7.82 25.72
C GLY A 173 5.35 7.56 26.97
N MET A 174 5.01 6.55 27.77
CA MET A 174 5.79 6.11 28.92
C MET A 174 6.37 4.72 28.66
N ASN A 175 7.61 4.48 29.11
CA ASN A 175 8.24 3.17 29.05
C ASN A 175 8.08 2.43 30.37
N PRO A 176 7.76 1.13 30.37
CA PRO A 176 7.76 0.34 31.60
C PRO A 176 9.19 0.13 32.11
N THR A 177 9.35 -0.02 33.42
CA THR A 177 10.63 -0.41 34.02
C THR A 177 10.93 -1.92 33.92
N TYR A 178 9.94 -2.74 33.58
CA TYR A 178 10.12 -4.19 33.44
C TYR A 178 10.40 -4.64 32.00
N SER A 179 11.03 -5.81 31.87
CA SER A 179 11.17 -6.50 30.59
C SER A 179 9.89 -7.24 30.22
N THR A 180 9.46 -7.10 28.97
CA THR A 180 8.32 -7.84 28.39
C THR A 180 8.68 -9.29 28.04
N GLU A 181 9.93 -9.71 28.23
CA GLU A 181 10.35 -11.08 27.93
C GLU A 181 9.64 -12.11 28.80
N GLY A 182 9.09 -13.15 28.15
CA GLY A 182 8.39 -14.24 28.83
C GLY A 182 6.91 -13.95 29.16
N LEU A 183 6.39 -12.79 28.78
CA LEU A 183 4.96 -12.50 28.94
C LEU A 183 4.13 -13.32 27.93
N SER A 184 3.00 -13.84 28.41
CA SER A 184 1.95 -14.40 27.56
C SER A 184 0.75 -13.47 27.54
N VAL A 185 0.27 -13.14 26.35
CA VAL A 185 -0.73 -12.09 26.11
C VAL A 185 -1.93 -12.71 25.38
N LEU A 186 -3.12 -12.19 25.65
CA LEU A 186 -4.37 -12.69 25.08
C LEU A 186 -4.46 -12.38 23.59
N ALA A 187 -4.68 -13.41 22.77
CA ALA A 187 -4.96 -13.30 21.35
C ALA A 187 -6.46 -13.21 21.04
N LYS A 188 -6.78 -12.81 19.80
CA LYS A 188 -8.16 -12.68 19.28
C LYS A 188 -8.95 -14.00 19.33
N ASP A 189 -8.27 -15.15 19.31
CA ASP A 189 -8.88 -16.48 19.42
C ASP A 189 -9.30 -16.86 20.85
N GLY A 190 -8.99 -16.02 21.84
CA GLY A 190 -9.34 -16.21 23.25
C GLY A 190 -8.28 -16.97 24.07
N PHE A 191 -7.14 -17.33 23.48
CA PHE A 191 -6.05 -18.02 24.16
C PHE A 191 -4.85 -17.10 24.43
N PHE A 192 -4.02 -17.47 25.40
CA PHE A 192 -2.79 -16.75 25.72
C PHE A 192 -1.59 -17.38 25.02
N TYR A 193 -0.75 -16.54 24.42
CA TYR A 193 0.48 -16.97 23.73
C TYR A 193 1.65 -16.09 24.13
N PRO A 194 2.90 -16.58 24.04
CA PRO A 194 4.09 -15.74 24.18
C PRO A 194 4.00 -14.51 23.29
N ASN A 195 4.29 -13.33 23.84
CA ASN A 195 4.15 -12.06 23.14
C ASN A 195 4.90 -12.00 21.78
N LYS A 196 6.06 -12.64 21.68
CA LYS A 196 6.86 -12.73 20.44
C LYS A 196 6.16 -13.50 19.31
N GLU A 197 5.21 -14.39 19.63
CA GLU A 197 4.41 -15.15 18.64
C GLU A 197 3.18 -14.37 18.14
N LEU A 198 2.86 -13.25 18.77
CA LEU A 198 1.72 -12.42 18.43
C LEU A 198 2.12 -11.23 17.57
N ARG A 199 1.14 -10.71 16.85
CA ARG A 199 1.23 -9.44 16.14
C ARG A 199 0.08 -8.52 16.49
N TYR A 200 0.31 -7.22 16.37
CA TYR A 200 -0.73 -6.21 16.50
C TYR A 200 -1.17 -5.69 15.13
N ALA A 201 -2.46 -5.82 14.83
CA ALA A 201 -3.08 -5.24 13.65
C ALA A 201 -3.61 -3.84 13.99
N ASP A 202 -2.95 -2.79 13.48
CA ASP A 202 -3.36 -1.41 13.73
C ASP A 202 -4.51 -0.93 12.81
N LYS A 203 -4.88 -1.77 11.85
CA LYS A 203 -5.99 -1.60 10.91
C LYS A 203 -6.71 -2.94 10.75
N ARG A 204 -7.95 -2.90 10.27
CA ARG A 204 -8.68 -4.10 9.82
C ARG A 204 -7.84 -4.87 8.80
N LEU A 205 -7.82 -6.19 8.94
CA LEU A 205 -7.09 -7.11 8.06
C LEU A 205 -8.07 -8.03 7.33
N PRO A 206 -7.75 -8.45 6.08
CA PRO A 206 -8.51 -9.50 5.40
C PRO A 206 -8.46 -10.81 6.20
N LYS A 207 -9.53 -11.59 6.18
CA LYS A 207 -9.60 -12.88 6.90
C LYS A 207 -8.54 -13.87 6.46
N SER A 208 -8.08 -13.79 5.21
CA SER A 208 -6.98 -14.59 4.68
C SER A 208 -5.68 -14.34 5.46
N ILE A 209 -5.36 -13.08 5.75
CA ILE A 209 -4.21 -12.68 6.57
C ILE A 209 -4.46 -13.00 8.05
N GLU A 210 -5.66 -12.70 8.58
CA GLU A 210 -5.97 -12.98 9.99
C GLU A 210 -5.82 -14.47 10.36
N LYS A 211 -5.96 -15.38 9.38
CA LYS A 211 -5.78 -16.83 9.59
C LYS A 211 -4.33 -17.30 9.57
N GLN A 212 -3.41 -16.52 9.00
CA GLN A 212 -2.01 -16.92 8.85
C GLN A 212 -1.20 -16.70 10.12
N MET A 213 -1.59 -15.73 10.94
CA MET A 213 -0.88 -15.33 12.16
C MET A 213 -1.84 -15.12 13.32
N ARG A 214 -1.29 -15.08 14.54
CA ARG A 214 -2.07 -14.79 15.74
C ARG A 214 -1.96 -13.32 16.10
N PHE A 215 -3.11 -12.70 16.32
CA PHE A 215 -3.20 -11.28 16.64
C PHE A 215 -3.59 -11.05 18.10
N ILE A 216 -2.97 -10.09 18.76
CA ILE A 216 -3.35 -9.67 20.12
C ILE A 216 -4.78 -9.11 20.13
N TYR A 217 -5.53 -9.38 21.20
CA TYR A 217 -6.87 -8.81 21.42
C TYR A 217 -6.76 -7.36 21.92
N VAL A 218 -6.47 -6.43 21.00
CA VAL A 218 -6.45 -4.98 21.26
C VAL A 218 -7.22 -4.27 20.13
N PRO A 219 -7.98 -3.19 20.42
CA PRO A 219 -8.66 -2.42 19.39
C PRO A 219 -7.72 -1.90 18.31
N GLU A 220 -8.24 -1.79 17.09
CA GLU A 220 -7.55 -1.14 15.97
C GLU A 220 -7.27 0.34 16.30
N LYS A 221 -6.28 0.95 15.63
CA LYS A 221 -5.86 2.37 15.83
C LYS A 221 -5.32 2.70 17.23
N ALA A 222 -5.05 1.70 18.07
CA ALA A 222 -4.35 1.87 19.33
C ALA A 222 -2.85 2.18 19.11
N SER A 223 -2.20 2.73 20.14
CA SER A 223 -0.79 3.10 20.04
C SER A 223 0.12 1.88 19.88
N THR A 224 0.65 1.70 18.67
CA THR A 224 1.61 0.63 18.33
C THR A 224 2.84 0.67 19.24
N THR A 225 3.35 1.87 19.54
CA THR A 225 4.47 2.10 20.46
C THR A 225 4.17 1.60 21.87
N THR A 226 3.06 2.03 22.48
CA THR A 226 2.70 1.60 23.83
C THR A 226 2.48 0.08 23.89
N ILE A 227 1.86 -0.53 22.87
CA ILE A 227 1.64 -1.97 22.81
C ILE A 227 2.98 -2.73 22.77
N TYR A 228 3.92 -2.27 21.96
CA TYR A 228 5.26 -2.85 21.90
C TYR A 228 6.00 -2.69 23.24
N GLU A 229 6.03 -1.49 23.80
CA GLU A 229 6.76 -1.20 25.04
C GLU A 229 6.21 -1.98 26.24
N TRP A 230 4.88 -2.01 26.42
CA TRP A 230 4.24 -2.59 27.61
C TRP A 230 3.91 -4.07 27.49
N LEU A 231 3.67 -4.58 26.27
CA LEU A 231 3.25 -5.97 26.05
C LEU A 231 4.25 -6.77 25.23
N GLY A 232 5.23 -6.12 24.57
CA GLY A 232 6.24 -6.78 23.75
C GLY A 232 5.69 -7.39 22.47
N VAL A 233 4.56 -6.88 21.96
CA VAL A 233 3.90 -7.37 20.74
C VAL A 233 4.25 -6.45 19.57
N GLU A 234 4.84 -7.02 18.52
CA GLU A 234 5.23 -6.28 17.32
C GLU A 234 4.03 -5.93 16.44
N ARG A 235 4.11 -4.77 15.77
CA ARG A 235 3.11 -4.37 14.76
C ARG A 235 3.20 -5.26 13.53
N PHE A 236 2.05 -5.71 13.03
CA PHE A 236 1.90 -6.27 11.70
C PHE A 236 1.84 -5.16 10.66
N LYS A 237 2.73 -5.18 9.67
CA LYS A 237 2.72 -4.21 8.56
C LYS A 237 1.94 -4.79 7.40
N THR A 238 1.01 -4.01 6.88
CA THR A 238 0.23 -4.34 5.68
C THR A 238 -0.01 -3.09 4.86
N ASN A 239 0.03 -3.24 3.54
CA ASN A 239 -0.32 -2.19 2.60
C ASN A 239 -0.94 -2.83 1.36
N LEU A 240 -2.26 -3.01 1.41
CA LEU A 240 -3.03 -3.57 0.31
C LEU A 240 -3.11 -2.57 -0.86
N LYS A 241 -2.65 -2.99 -2.03
CA LYS A 241 -2.79 -2.29 -3.30
C LYS A 241 -3.73 -3.07 -4.20
N LEU A 242 -4.72 -2.39 -4.73
CA LEU A 242 -5.65 -2.96 -5.70
C LEU A 242 -4.87 -3.59 -6.86
N GLU A 243 -5.18 -4.84 -7.20
CA GLU A 243 -4.63 -5.53 -8.36
C GLU A 243 -5.70 -5.64 -9.45
N THR A 244 -6.77 -6.39 -9.19
CA THR A 244 -7.93 -6.51 -10.09
C THR A 244 -9.25 -6.34 -9.36
N PHE A 245 -10.29 -5.96 -10.10
CA PHE A 245 -11.67 -5.90 -9.60
C PHE A 245 -12.65 -6.24 -10.72
N GLU A 246 -13.83 -6.72 -10.34
CA GLU A 246 -14.98 -6.88 -11.22
C GLU A 246 -16.11 -5.97 -10.71
N LEU A 247 -16.65 -5.12 -11.57
CA LEU A 247 -17.76 -4.23 -11.23
C LEU A 247 -19.05 -5.01 -11.01
N LEU A 248 -19.93 -4.44 -10.19
CA LEU A 248 -21.26 -4.97 -9.96
C LEU A 248 -22.27 -4.07 -10.69
N GLU A 249 -22.49 -4.35 -11.98
CA GLU A 249 -23.25 -3.50 -12.92
C GLU A 249 -24.70 -3.24 -12.46
N ASP A 250 -25.35 -4.27 -11.91
CA ASP A 250 -26.74 -4.24 -11.43
C ASP A 250 -27.03 -3.20 -10.34
N TYR A 251 -26.00 -2.61 -9.73
CA TYR A 251 -26.14 -1.68 -8.61
C TYR A 251 -25.80 -0.23 -8.95
N SER A 252 -25.26 0.04 -10.14
CA SER A 252 -24.56 1.31 -10.43
C SER A 252 -25.34 2.57 -10.03
N GLU A 253 -26.61 2.72 -10.42
CA GLU A 253 -27.41 3.91 -10.11
C GLU A 253 -28.01 3.92 -8.70
N ASP A 254 -28.68 2.84 -8.28
CA ASP A 254 -29.32 2.77 -6.96
C ASP A 254 -28.30 2.82 -5.81
N PHE A 255 -27.13 2.20 -6.01
CA PHE A 255 -26.03 2.27 -5.04
C PHE A 255 -25.40 3.66 -5.01
N LYS A 256 -25.21 4.31 -6.17
CA LYS A 256 -24.72 5.69 -6.22
C LYS A 256 -25.64 6.62 -5.44
N LYS A 257 -26.95 6.53 -5.69
CA LYS A 257 -27.97 7.30 -4.95
C LYS A 257 -27.89 7.05 -3.44
N GLU A 258 -27.75 5.79 -3.02
CA GLU A 258 -27.60 5.46 -1.60
C GLU A 258 -26.33 6.08 -0.99
N ILE A 259 -25.20 6.03 -1.70
CA ILE A 259 -23.96 6.67 -1.24
C ILE A 259 -24.12 8.20 -1.14
N ASP A 260 -24.83 8.83 -2.07
CA ASP A 260 -25.08 10.28 -2.05
C ASP A 260 -26.01 10.69 -0.89
N ASP A 261 -27.03 9.89 -0.59
CA ASP A 261 -27.86 10.06 0.61
C ASP A 261 -27.03 9.92 1.89
N ILE A 262 -26.11 8.95 1.94
CA ILE A 262 -25.21 8.76 3.10
C ILE A 262 -24.24 9.95 3.23
N LYS A 263 -23.64 10.44 2.13
CA LYS A 263 -22.79 11.63 2.14
C LYS A 263 -23.55 12.86 2.67
N THR A 264 -24.79 13.04 2.24
CA THR A 264 -25.68 14.11 2.73
C THR A 264 -25.89 13.98 4.23
N ALA A 265 -26.28 12.78 4.68
CA ALA A 265 -26.49 12.50 6.09
C ALA A 265 -25.23 12.75 6.93
N VAL A 266 -24.06 12.29 6.47
CA VAL A 266 -22.78 12.52 7.15
C VAL A 266 -22.48 14.02 7.25
N LEU A 267 -22.57 14.77 6.15
CA LEU A 267 -22.34 16.23 6.17
C LEU A 267 -23.31 16.95 7.11
N SER A 268 -24.57 16.53 7.16
CA SER A 268 -25.57 17.10 8.07
C SER A 268 -25.23 16.94 9.55
N THR A 269 -24.44 15.92 9.90
CA THR A 269 -24.05 15.61 11.29
C THR A 269 -22.71 16.24 11.72
N ILE A 270 -21.97 16.87 10.79
CA ILE A 270 -20.66 17.47 11.05
C ILE A 270 -20.62 18.93 10.61
N ASP A 271 -19.51 19.62 10.91
CA ASP A 271 -19.28 20.98 10.41
C ASP A 271 -19.16 20.99 8.88
N ASP A 272 -19.89 21.86 8.21
CA ASP A 272 -19.95 22.02 6.76
C ASP A 272 -18.86 22.93 6.18
N ASN A 273 -17.69 22.97 6.83
CA ASN A 273 -16.55 23.73 6.34
C ASN A 273 -16.06 23.21 4.97
N SER A 274 -15.37 24.08 4.21
CA SER A 274 -14.92 23.78 2.84
C SER A 274 -14.05 22.52 2.76
N LYS A 275 -13.24 22.24 3.77
CA LYS A 275 -12.44 21.01 3.85
C LYS A 275 -13.31 19.75 3.91
N ASN A 276 -14.32 19.70 4.77
CA ASN A 276 -15.20 18.55 4.94
C ASN A 276 -16.07 18.33 3.70
N VAL A 277 -16.64 19.42 3.16
CA VAL A 277 -17.42 19.39 1.92
C VAL A 277 -16.58 18.85 0.75
N SER A 278 -15.39 19.42 0.52
CA SER A 278 -14.49 18.96 -0.54
C SER A 278 -14.02 17.51 -0.34
N SER A 279 -13.80 17.09 0.92
CA SER A 279 -13.41 15.71 1.23
C SER A 279 -14.53 14.73 0.90
N LEU A 280 -15.79 15.04 1.25
CA LEU A 280 -16.96 14.20 0.95
C LEU A 280 -17.26 14.11 -0.55
N LYS A 281 -17.13 15.22 -1.29
CA LYS A 281 -17.31 15.25 -2.76
C LYS A 281 -16.38 14.28 -3.47
N ARG A 282 -15.12 14.21 -3.02
CA ARG A 282 -14.08 13.36 -3.60
C ARG A 282 -14.29 11.88 -3.34
N ILE A 283 -15.13 11.49 -2.38
CA ILE A 283 -15.38 10.08 -2.07
C ILE A 283 -16.11 9.41 -3.24
N GLN A 284 -15.43 8.46 -3.87
CA GLN A 284 -16.02 7.53 -4.84
C GLN A 284 -15.95 6.12 -4.26
N ILE A 285 -17.11 5.49 -4.04
CA ILE A 285 -17.21 4.10 -3.58
C ILE A 285 -17.74 3.26 -4.73
N ILE A 286 -16.92 2.35 -5.23
CA ILE A 286 -17.20 1.49 -6.38
C ILE A 286 -17.62 0.10 -5.88
N PRO A 287 -18.88 -0.32 -6.09
CA PRO A 287 -19.32 -1.65 -5.72
C PRO A 287 -18.73 -2.70 -6.67
N CYS A 288 -18.07 -3.71 -6.11
CA CYS A 288 -17.36 -4.74 -6.86
C CYS A 288 -17.86 -6.13 -6.45
N SER A 289 -18.07 -7.01 -7.43
CA SER A 289 -18.41 -8.42 -7.21
C SER A 289 -17.18 -9.27 -6.86
N LYS A 290 -15.99 -8.84 -7.28
CA LYS A 290 -14.68 -9.39 -6.90
C LYS A 290 -13.65 -8.29 -6.74
N ILE A 291 -12.76 -8.47 -5.78
CA ILE A 291 -11.58 -7.62 -5.59
C ILE A 291 -10.40 -8.52 -5.24
N SER A 292 -9.29 -8.33 -5.94
CA SER A 292 -7.99 -8.84 -5.57
C SER A 292 -7.06 -7.68 -5.23
N ALA A 293 -6.22 -7.86 -4.22
CA ALA A 293 -5.22 -6.88 -3.81
C ALA A 293 -3.90 -7.56 -3.52
N LYS A 294 -2.78 -6.89 -3.80
CA LYS A 294 -1.45 -7.31 -3.36
C LYS A 294 -1.09 -6.60 -2.07
N ASP A 295 -0.58 -7.36 -1.10
CA ASP A 295 0.06 -6.74 0.05
C ASP A 295 1.54 -6.47 -0.26
N VAL A 296 1.90 -5.20 -0.49
CA VAL A 296 3.29 -4.84 -0.82
C VAL A 296 4.24 -4.95 0.37
N GLU A 297 3.72 -5.09 1.59
CA GLU A 297 4.52 -5.32 2.79
C GLU A 297 4.73 -6.83 3.07
N GLN A 298 4.07 -7.72 2.32
CA GLN A 298 4.09 -9.18 2.51
C GLN A 298 4.35 -9.93 1.18
N ASP A 299 5.56 -9.73 0.61
CA ASP A 299 6.06 -10.38 -0.61
C ASP A 299 5.20 -10.19 -1.88
N GLY A 300 4.22 -9.27 -1.86
CA GLY A 300 3.37 -8.98 -3.01
C GLY A 300 2.38 -10.08 -3.35
N GLN A 301 2.04 -10.98 -2.42
CA GLN A 301 1.05 -12.03 -2.67
C GLN A 301 -0.32 -11.42 -2.97
N SER A 302 -1.00 -11.96 -3.99
CA SER A 302 -2.36 -11.60 -4.34
C SER A 302 -3.35 -12.21 -3.37
N ILE A 303 -4.29 -11.39 -2.90
CA ILE A 303 -5.28 -11.70 -1.88
C ILE A 303 -6.65 -11.35 -2.41
N VAL A 304 -7.52 -12.35 -2.50
CA VAL A 304 -8.95 -12.12 -2.77
C VAL A 304 -9.62 -11.61 -1.50
N LEU A 305 -10.26 -10.44 -1.60
CA LEU A 305 -10.92 -9.80 -0.46
C LEU A 305 -12.32 -10.38 -0.25
N GLU A 306 -12.70 -10.54 1.02
CA GLU A 306 -14.05 -10.98 1.39
C GLU A 306 -15.10 -9.86 1.26
N ASP A 307 -16.38 -10.25 1.32
CA ASP A 307 -17.50 -9.31 1.29
C ASP A 307 -17.41 -8.26 2.42
N TYR A 308 -17.80 -7.04 2.08
CA TYR A 308 -17.74 -5.84 2.93
C TYR A 308 -16.32 -5.51 3.36
N TYR A 309 -15.35 -5.74 2.47
CA TYR A 309 -13.99 -5.26 2.60
C TYR A 309 -13.70 -4.27 1.48
N PHE A 310 -12.86 -3.28 1.72
CA PHE A 310 -12.48 -2.31 0.69
C PHE A 310 -10.97 -2.11 0.57
N VAL A 311 -10.56 -1.63 -0.60
CA VAL A 311 -9.21 -1.14 -0.87
C VAL A 311 -9.29 0.24 -1.53
N GLU A 312 -8.40 1.15 -1.14
CA GLU A 312 -8.29 2.47 -1.76
C GLU A 312 -7.25 2.44 -2.88
N SER A 313 -7.59 2.95 -4.06
CA SER A 313 -6.65 3.14 -5.17
C SER A 313 -7.01 4.40 -5.95
N LYS A 314 -6.00 5.25 -6.22
CA LYS A 314 -6.14 6.51 -6.97
C LYS A 314 -7.31 7.40 -6.50
N GLY A 315 -7.52 7.49 -5.17
CA GLY A 315 -8.59 8.30 -4.57
C GLY A 315 -9.99 7.68 -4.66
N LYS A 316 -10.12 6.42 -5.08
CA LYS A 316 -11.39 5.68 -5.13
C LYS A 316 -11.36 4.50 -4.16
N PHE A 317 -12.50 4.19 -3.57
CA PHE A 317 -12.69 3.07 -2.66
C PHE A 317 -13.42 1.95 -3.39
N TYR A 318 -12.74 0.81 -3.57
CA TYR A 318 -13.32 -0.37 -4.20
C TYR A 318 -13.87 -1.25 -3.09
N LEU A 319 -15.19 -1.40 -3.04
CA LEU A 319 -15.89 -2.14 -1.98
C LEU A 319 -16.39 -3.48 -2.51
N LYS A 320 -15.93 -4.59 -1.91
CA LYS A 320 -16.40 -5.92 -2.24
C LYS A 320 -17.81 -6.13 -1.69
N LEU A 321 -18.77 -6.45 -2.55
CA LEU A 321 -20.12 -6.87 -2.18
C LEU A 321 -20.34 -8.33 -2.59
N PRO A 322 -21.29 -9.03 -1.95
CA PRO A 322 -21.65 -10.39 -2.35
C PRO A 322 -22.08 -10.44 -3.82
N ALA A 323 -21.69 -11.50 -4.53
CA ALA A 323 -21.99 -11.65 -5.95
C ALA A 323 -23.48 -11.92 -6.25
N ASN A 324 -24.27 -12.27 -5.23
CA ASN A 324 -25.71 -12.43 -5.36
C ASN A 324 -26.37 -11.05 -5.39
N SER A 325 -27.44 -10.89 -6.17
CA SER A 325 -28.27 -9.70 -6.17
C SER A 325 -28.95 -9.50 -4.81
N ILE A 326 -28.40 -8.60 -3.99
CA ILE A 326 -28.95 -8.15 -2.72
C ILE A 326 -29.53 -6.76 -2.95
N GLU A 327 -30.80 -6.53 -2.70
CA GLU A 327 -31.35 -5.18 -2.87
C GLU A 327 -30.73 -4.20 -1.85
N ILE A 328 -30.64 -2.90 -2.20
CA ILE A 328 -30.13 -1.87 -1.28
C ILE A 328 -30.82 -1.92 0.09
N ASN A 329 -32.13 -2.16 0.11
CA ASN A 329 -32.90 -2.30 1.36
C ASN A 329 -32.40 -3.44 2.26
N GLN A 330 -31.92 -4.53 1.66
CA GLN A 330 -31.33 -5.64 2.39
C GLN A 330 -29.89 -5.31 2.82
N LEU A 331 -29.12 -4.64 1.96
CA LEU A 331 -27.74 -4.23 2.23
C LEU A 331 -27.63 -3.31 3.46
N ARG A 332 -28.58 -2.37 3.62
CA ARG A 332 -28.69 -1.46 4.77
C ARG A 332 -28.82 -2.18 6.12
N LEU A 333 -29.35 -3.40 6.13
CA LEU A 333 -29.56 -4.18 7.35
C LEU A 333 -28.32 -4.96 7.79
N ILE A 334 -27.21 -4.85 7.04
CA ILE A 334 -26.00 -5.64 7.27
C ILE A 334 -24.99 -4.80 8.06
N ASP A 335 -24.77 -5.13 9.32
CA ASP A 335 -23.87 -4.41 10.23
C ASP A 335 -22.44 -4.28 9.67
N THR A 336 -21.94 -5.34 9.00
CA THR A 336 -20.61 -5.32 8.38
C THR A 336 -20.54 -4.38 7.19
N PHE A 337 -21.64 -4.17 6.45
CA PHE A 337 -21.69 -3.16 5.40
C PHE A 337 -21.65 -1.75 6.01
N SER A 338 -22.54 -1.49 6.97
CA SER A 338 -22.64 -0.18 7.64
C SER A 338 -21.32 0.24 8.27
N SER A 339 -20.69 -0.62 9.08
CA SER A 339 -19.38 -0.37 9.69
C SER A 339 -18.28 -0.09 8.65
N THR A 340 -18.28 -0.82 7.54
CA THR A 340 -17.30 -0.63 6.45
C THR A 340 -17.47 0.72 5.76
N ILE A 341 -18.70 1.13 5.49
CA ILE A 341 -18.99 2.45 4.95
C ILE A 341 -18.53 3.54 5.94
N VAL A 342 -18.81 3.38 7.24
CA VAL A 342 -18.35 4.34 8.25
C VAL A 342 -16.83 4.42 8.31
N ASP A 343 -16.12 3.29 8.17
CA ASP A 343 -14.66 3.26 8.13
C ASP A 343 -14.09 4.06 6.93
N ILE A 344 -14.72 3.96 5.76
CA ILE A 344 -14.36 4.77 4.58
C ILE A 344 -14.51 6.27 4.89
N PHE A 345 -15.67 6.68 5.42
CA PHE A 345 -15.91 8.09 5.76
C PHE A 345 -14.95 8.61 6.84
N LYS A 346 -14.62 7.79 7.84
CA LYS A 346 -13.62 8.14 8.86
C LYS A 346 -12.23 8.31 8.29
N GLN A 347 -11.82 7.41 7.38
CA GLN A 347 -10.53 7.48 6.72
C GLN A 347 -10.37 8.79 5.95
N VAL A 348 -11.45 9.26 5.31
CA VAL A 348 -11.43 10.50 4.51
C VAL A 348 -11.53 11.76 5.36
N LEU A 349 -12.42 11.78 6.35
CA LEU A 349 -12.72 13.00 7.11
C LEU A 349 -11.73 13.27 8.26
N ASN A 350 -11.02 12.24 8.75
CA ASN A 350 -10.12 12.35 9.90
C ASN A 350 -10.80 13.01 11.13
N LEU A 351 -12.10 12.75 11.31
CA LEU A 351 -12.94 13.24 12.40
C LEU A 351 -13.44 12.07 13.25
N SER A 352 -13.71 12.33 14.53
CA SER A 352 -14.44 11.40 15.39
C SER A 352 -15.94 11.46 15.07
N LEU A 353 -16.35 10.75 14.01
CA LEU A 353 -17.76 10.55 13.69
C LEU A 353 -18.44 9.70 14.78
N ASP A 354 -19.67 10.05 15.15
CA ASP A 354 -20.51 9.22 16.00
C ASP A 354 -20.92 7.95 15.23
N LEU A 355 -20.23 6.86 15.53
CA LEU A 355 -20.44 5.55 14.92
C LEU A 355 -21.90 5.12 14.97
N ASN A 356 -22.53 5.28 16.13
CA ASN A 356 -23.87 4.76 16.36
C ASN A 356 -24.90 5.54 15.54
N LEU A 357 -24.71 6.86 15.43
CA LEU A 357 -25.59 7.70 14.63
C LEU A 357 -25.42 7.42 13.12
N ILE A 358 -24.19 7.32 12.62
CA ILE A 358 -23.95 7.06 11.20
C ILE A 358 -24.39 5.65 10.80
N GLU A 359 -24.10 4.64 11.62
CA GLU A 359 -24.58 3.26 11.37
C GLU A 359 -26.12 3.20 11.35
N LEU A 360 -26.79 3.91 12.27
CA LEU A 360 -28.24 4.02 12.29
C LEU A 360 -28.80 4.74 11.04
N LEU A 361 -28.11 5.77 10.55
CA LEU A 361 -28.50 6.49 9.35
C LEU A 361 -28.32 5.61 8.10
N ILE A 362 -27.23 4.86 8.00
CA ILE A 362 -27.00 3.92 6.90
C ILE A 362 -28.07 2.83 6.87
N SER A 363 -28.52 2.34 8.03
CA SER A 363 -29.55 1.30 8.08
C SER A 363 -30.96 1.76 7.67
N ARG A 364 -31.16 3.06 7.45
CA ARG A 364 -32.46 3.69 7.13
C ARG A 364 -32.54 4.05 5.64
N ASP A 365 -33.75 4.12 5.09
CA ASP A 365 -33.95 4.71 3.75
C ASP A 365 -33.79 6.25 3.78
N THR A 366 -33.83 6.86 2.59
CA THR A 366 -33.70 8.31 2.40
C THR A 366 -34.68 9.11 3.26
N GLU A 367 -35.96 8.72 3.31
CA GLU A 367 -36.99 9.46 4.05
C GLU A 367 -36.74 9.40 5.56
N HIS A 368 -36.33 8.24 6.07
CA HIS A 368 -36.01 8.04 7.48
C HIS A 368 -34.68 8.70 7.88
N LYS A 369 -33.70 8.77 6.98
CA LYS A 369 -32.47 9.57 7.16
C LYS A 369 -32.82 11.05 7.28
N GLN A 370 -33.57 11.59 6.32
CA GLN A 370 -34.05 12.98 6.31
C GLN A 370 -34.79 13.34 7.59
N ARG A 371 -35.78 12.52 7.98
CA ARG A 371 -36.56 12.76 9.19
C ARG A 371 -35.70 12.83 10.45
N LYS A 372 -34.71 11.93 10.58
CA LYS A 372 -33.79 11.92 11.72
C LYS A 372 -32.91 13.17 11.75
N ILE A 373 -32.38 13.57 10.59
CA ILE A 373 -31.61 14.81 10.46
C ILE A 373 -32.47 16.03 10.80
N THR A 374 -33.71 16.09 10.32
CA THR A 374 -34.65 17.15 10.66
C THR A 374 -34.95 17.23 12.15
N GLU A 375 -35.17 16.08 12.80
CA GLU A 375 -35.47 15.99 14.24
C GLU A 375 -34.28 16.42 15.11
N GLU A 376 -33.04 16.07 14.73
CA GLU A 376 -31.86 16.29 15.57
C GLU A 376 -31.05 17.55 15.22
N PHE A 377 -31.03 17.96 13.95
CA PHE A 377 -30.15 19.01 13.42
C PHE A 377 -30.91 20.16 12.74
N GLY A 378 -32.22 20.03 12.52
CA GLY A 378 -33.08 21.09 12.01
C GLY A 378 -33.64 20.84 10.60
N VAL A 379 -34.76 21.48 10.30
CA VAL A 379 -35.61 21.24 9.10
C VAL A 379 -34.85 21.41 7.79
N ASP A 380 -33.97 22.41 7.70
CA ASP A 380 -33.29 22.75 6.45
C ASP A 380 -31.94 22.03 6.26
N LYS A 381 -31.40 21.39 7.31
CA LYS A 381 -30.01 20.92 7.33
C LYS A 381 -29.71 19.87 6.26
N TRP A 382 -30.67 18.98 5.98
CA TRP A 382 -30.53 17.99 4.91
C TRP A 382 -30.38 18.67 3.55
N ASN A 383 -31.26 19.64 3.25
CA ASN A 383 -31.27 20.33 1.97
C ASN A 383 -30.00 21.18 1.80
N GLU A 384 -29.58 21.91 2.84
CA GLU A 384 -28.32 22.67 2.82
C GLU A 384 -27.11 21.76 2.53
N SER A 385 -27.04 20.61 3.20
CA SER A 385 -25.95 19.64 3.02
C SER A 385 -25.98 19.02 1.62
N PHE A 386 -27.17 18.67 1.15
CA PHE A 386 -27.39 18.13 -0.19
C PHE A 386 -26.95 19.15 -1.24
N GLU A 387 -27.34 20.42 -1.08
CA GLU A 387 -26.96 21.47 -2.02
C GLU A 387 -25.45 21.71 -2.05
N LEU A 388 -24.80 21.71 -0.88
CA LEU A 388 -23.35 21.85 -0.79
C LEU A 388 -22.60 20.73 -1.51
N LEU A 389 -23.15 19.50 -1.48
CA LEU A 389 -22.52 18.31 -2.06
C LEU A 389 -22.87 18.07 -3.53
N PHE A 390 -24.12 18.27 -3.92
CA PHE A 390 -24.70 17.71 -5.16
C PHE A 390 -25.43 18.73 -6.01
N SER A 391 -25.49 20.01 -5.64
CA SER A 391 -25.97 21.03 -6.57
C SER A 391 -24.98 21.17 -7.73
N GLU A 392 -25.16 20.31 -8.74
CA GLU A 392 -24.61 20.39 -10.11
C GLU A 392 -24.82 21.78 -10.75
N ASN A 393 -25.71 22.62 -10.18
CA ASN A 393 -26.12 23.91 -10.74
C ASN A 393 -25.45 25.15 -10.12
N ALA A 394 -24.62 25.04 -9.08
CA ALA A 394 -23.99 26.22 -8.48
C ALA A 394 -22.54 26.40 -8.94
N LEU A 395 -21.73 25.34 -8.89
CA LEU A 395 -20.33 25.41 -9.31
C LEU A 395 -20.19 25.41 -10.83
N ASN A 396 -20.86 24.49 -11.53
CA ASN A 396 -20.85 24.47 -13.00
C ASN A 396 -21.46 25.75 -13.54
N LYS A 397 -22.52 26.29 -12.92
CA LYS A 397 -23.04 27.61 -13.28
C LYS A 397 -22.02 28.72 -13.03
N LYS A 398 -21.28 28.75 -11.92
CA LYS A 398 -20.23 29.75 -11.69
C LYS A 398 -19.12 29.66 -12.73
N VAL A 399 -18.69 28.46 -13.10
CA VAL A 399 -17.68 28.24 -14.14
C VAL A 399 -18.24 28.64 -15.51
N ASN A 400 -19.44 28.19 -15.87
CA ASN A 400 -20.10 28.53 -17.13
C ASN A 400 -20.35 30.05 -17.25
N ASP A 401 -20.86 30.68 -16.19
CA ASP A 401 -21.05 32.13 -16.10
C ASP A 401 -19.70 32.86 -16.24
N PHE A 402 -18.63 32.35 -15.63
CA PHE A 402 -17.27 32.90 -15.79
C PHE A 402 -16.78 32.77 -17.23
N LEU A 403 -16.91 31.60 -17.86
CA LEU A 403 -16.47 31.37 -19.24
C LEU A 403 -17.21 32.29 -20.22
N LEU A 404 -18.55 32.35 -20.10
CA LEU A 404 -19.39 33.25 -20.91
C LEU A 404 -19.05 34.73 -20.67
N SER A 405 -18.87 35.14 -19.41
CA SER A 405 -18.56 36.55 -19.06
C SER A 405 -17.18 36.98 -19.55
N ASN A 406 -16.25 36.04 -19.74
CA ASN A 406 -14.93 36.29 -20.32
C ASN A 406 -14.89 36.09 -21.84
N GLY A 407 -16.04 35.87 -22.48
CA GLY A 407 -16.18 35.89 -23.94
C GLY A 407 -16.09 34.53 -24.64
N LEU A 408 -16.18 33.42 -23.91
CA LEU A 408 -16.25 32.09 -24.53
C LEU A 408 -17.60 31.90 -25.22
N ASN A 409 -17.59 31.45 -26.48
CA ASN A 409 -18.80 31.22 -27.27
C ASN A 409 -19.33 29.78 -27.08
N GLU A 410 -20.57 29.65 -26.62
CA GLU A 410 -21.24 28.36 -26.41
C GLU A 410 -21.45 27.56 -27.71
N GLU A 411 -21.67 28.24 -28.85
CA GLU A 411 -21.82 27.54 -30.13
C GLU A 411 -20.51 26.93 -30.64
N GLU A 412 -19.37 27.54 -30.31
CA GLU A 412 -18.04 27.07 -30.73
C GLU A 412 -17.48 25.99 -29.79
N TYR A 413 -17.87 26.02 -28.51
CA TYR A 413 -17.38 25.09 -27.48
C TYR A 413 -18.53 24.46 -26.67
N PRO A 414 -19.55 23.83 -27.27
CA PRO A 414 -20.72 23.36 -26.52
C PRO A 414 -20.36 22.33 -25.44
N THR A 415 -19.40 21.46 -25.73
CA THR A 415 -18.94 20.40 -24.82
C THR A 415 -18.27 20.92 -23.54
N ILE A 416 -17.76 22.15 -23.50
CA ILE A 416 -17.13 22.70 -22.28
C ILE A 416 -18.17 23.02 -21.19
N PHE A 417 -19.40 23.34 -21.61
CA PHE A 417 -20.50 23.72 -20.73
C PHE A 417 -21.24 22.49 -20.16
N GLU A 418 -20.98 21.31 -20.73
CA GLU A 418 -21.47 20.02 -20.27
C GLU A 418 -20.53 19.33 -19.27
N ILE A 419 -19.32 19.89 -19.05
CA ILE A 419 -18.35 19.34 -18.09
C ILE A 419 -18.84 19.54 -16.66
N ASP A 420 -18.76 18.48 -15.86
CA ASP A 420 -18.99 18.56 -14.43
C ASP A 420 -17.70 18.88 -13.67
N TYR A 421 -17.54 20.13 -13.28
CA TYR A 421 -16.40 20.65 -12.51
C TYR A 421 -16.45 20.27 -11.02
N SER A 422 -17.45 19.52 -10.59
CA SER A 422 -17.55 18.97 -9.23
C SER A 422 -16.62 17.78 -8.99
N TYR A 423 -16.11 17.17 -10.06
CA TYR A 423 -15.22 16.00 -10.03
C TYR A 423 -13.87 16.28 -10.71
N ALA A 424 -12.93 15.33 -10.55
CA ALA A 424 -11.68 15.36 -11.30
C ALA A 424 -11.97 15.10 -12.78
N LEU A 425 -11.40 15.93 -13.65
CA LEU A 425 -11.62 15.86 -15.09
C LEU A 425 -10.83 14.72 -15.73
N LYS A 426 -11.33 14.22 -16.85
CA LYS A 426 -10.63 13.27 -17.73
C LYS A 426 -9.63 13.98 -18.64
N GLU A 427 -8.78 13.23 -19.34
CA GLU A 427 -7.75 13.80 -20.22
C GLU A 427 -8.37 14.67 -21.32
N GLU A 428 -9.47 14.20 -21.93
CA GLU A 428 -10.18 14.90 -23.01
C GLU A 428 -10.83 16.19 -22.50
N GLU A 429 -11.37 16.15 -21.29
CA GLU A 429 -12.00 17.29 -20.61
C GLU A 429 -10.94 18.35 -20.24
N TYR A 430 -9.77 17.93 -19.76
CA TYR A 430 -8.63 18.84 -19.53
C TYR A 430 -8.12 19.48 -20.81
N GLN A 431 -8.08 18.73 -21.92
CA GLN A 431 -7.69 19.29 -23.20
C GLN A 431 -8.67 20.35 -23.69
N LEU A 432 -9.98 20.08 -23.60
CA LEU A 432 -11.02 21.05 -23.92
C LEU A 432 -10.92 22.29 -23.03
N LEU A 433 -10.72 22.09 -21.73
CA LEU A 433 -10.58 23.18 -20.76
C LEU A 433 -9.36 24.06 -21.05
N ALA A 434 -8.22 23.47 -21.39
CA ALA A 434 -7.01 24.22 -21.75
C ALA A 434 -7.26 25.13 -22.96
N ILE A 435 -7.84 24.59 -24.03
CA ILE A 435 -8.19 25.34 -25.24
C ILE A 435 -9.18 26.48 -24.92
N ALA A 436 -10.21 26.18 -24.13
CA ALA A 436 -11.22 27.15 -23.75
C ALA A 436 -10.60 28.32 -22.96
N LEU A 437 -9.81 28.03 -21.92
CA LEU A 437 -9.18 29.04 -21.08
C LEU A 437 -8.15 29.88 -21.84
N GLU A 438 -7.33 29.25 -22.70
CA GLU A 438 -6.41 29.98 -23.57
C GLU A 438 -7.15 30.96 -24.49
N SER A 439 -8.28 30.55 -25.08
CA SER A 439 -9.07 31.39 -25.99
C SER A 439 -9.60 32.67 -25.34
N ILE A 440 -9.87 32.64 -24.03
CA ILE A 440 -10.32 33.78 -23.24
C ILE A 440 -9.20 34.42 -22.40
N SER A 441 -7.94 34.03 -22.64
CA SER A 441 -6.76 34.53 -21.90
C SER A 441 -6.87 34.35 -20.37
N LYS A 442 -7.35 33.19 -19.93
CA LYS A 442 -7.49 32.78 -18.53
C LYS A 442 -6.68 31.52 -18.23
N ASP A 443 -6.58 31.19 -16.95
CA ASP A 443 -5.82 30.04 -16.46
C ASP A 443 -6.58 29.23 -15.40
N ILE A 444 -6.05 28.06 -15.04
CA ILE A 444 -6.60 27.15 -14.02
C ILE A 444 -6.76 27.86 -12.67
N GLU A 445 -5.81 28.73 -12.31
CA GLU A 445 -5.88 29.50 -11.06
C GLU A 445 -7.05 30.49 -11.04
N ASP A 446 -7.46 31.04 -12.20
CA ASP A 446 -8.64 31.91 -12.28
C ASP A 446 -9.92 31.14 -11.93
N LEU A 447 -10.05 29.89 -12.40
CA LEU A 447 -11.17 29.01 -12.07
C LEU A 447 -11.13 28.55 -10.61
N ASN A 448 -9.96 28.15 -10.11
CA ASN A 448 -9.78 27.79 -8.70
C ASN A 448 -10.09 28.98 -7.77
N GLY A 449 -9.92 30.22 -8.24
CA GLY A 449 -10.29 31.43 -7.53
C GLY A 449 -11.79 31.70 -7.43
N LEU A 450 -12.64 31.05 -8.24
CA LEU A 450 -14.11 31.27 -8.23
C LEU A 450 -14.79 30.68 -6.99
N SER A 451 -14.20 29.66 -6.37
CA SER A 451 -14.71 29.03 -5.17
C SER A 451 -13.64 28.17 -4.51
N GLU A 452 -13.58 28.18 -3.18
CA GLU A 452 -12.78 27.22 -2.40
C GLU A 452 -13.14 25.74 -2.68
N LEU A 453 -14.24 25.47 -3.38
CA LEU A 453 -14.67 24.12 -3.73
C LEU A 453 -14.16 23.67 -5.12
N ILE A 454 -13.57 24.57 -5.92
CA ILE A 454 -13.00 24.26 -7.24
C ILE A 454 -11.50 24.01 -7.05
N HIS A 455 -11.05 22.81 -7.40
CA HIS A 455 -9.67 22.36 -7.24
C HIS A 455 -9.22 21.59 -8.47
N LEU A 456 -9.02 22.32 -9.55
CA LEU A 456 -8.53 21.79 -10.82
C LEU A 456 -6.99 21.74 -10.79
N ASP A 457 -6.46 20.57 -11.12
CA ASP A 457 -5.02 20.31 -11.28
C ASP A 457 -4.73 19.68 -12.64
N ILE A 458 -4.15 20.45 -13.56
CA ILE A 458 -3.89 20.03 -14.94
C ILE A 458 -2.51 19.36 -15.12
N ARG A 459 -1.68 19.26 -14.07
CA ARG A 459 -0.27 18.87 -14.21
C ARG A 459 -0.06 17.45 -14.72
N GLU A 460 -0.93 16.51 -14.37
CA GLU A 460 -0.87 15.12 -14.86
C GLU A 460 -1.13 15.04 -16.37
N PHE A 461 -2.06 15.84 -16.88
CA PHE A 461 -2.30 15.98 -18.32
C PHE A 461 -1.02 16.45 -19.03
N TRP A 462 -0.38 17.50 -18.52
CA TRP A 462 0.87 18.01 -19.11
C TRP A 462 2.03 17.03 -19.01
N LYS A 463 2.13 16.25 -17.93
CA LYS A 463 3.14 15.21 -17.78
C LYS A 463 3.06 14.19 -18.92
N LEU A 464 1.86 13.76 -19.27
CA LEU A 464 1.62 12.85 -20.40
C LEU A 464 2.00 13.50 -21.74
N LYS A 465 1.61 14.76 -21.97
CA LYS A 465 1.96 15.47 -23.22
C LYS A 465 3.46 15.73 -23.35
N LEU A 466 4.16 16.08 -22.26
CA LEU A 466 5.62 16.24 -22.22
C LEU A 466 6.32 14.92 -22.55
N ARG A 467 5.86 13.80 -21.99
CA ARG A 467 6.41 12.47 -22.31
C ARG A 467 6.25 12.13 -23.79
N SER A 468 5.03 12.28 -24.32
CA SER A 468 4.75 12.06 -25.74
C SER A 468 5.62 12.92 -26.65
N TYR A 469 5.92 14.16 -26.26
CA TYR A 469 6.82 15.04 -27.00
C TYR A 469 8.27 14.54 -27.00
N LEU A 470 8.80 14.11 -25.85
CA LEU A 470 10.16 13.55 -25.78
C LEU A 470 10.30 12.30 -26.65
N ASP A 471 9.30 11.42 -26.64
CA ASP A 471 9.26 10.21 -27.48
C ASP A 471 9.35 10.57 -28.96
N LYS A 472 8.56 11.55 -29.42
CA LYS A 472 8.60 12.05 -30.82
C LYS A 472 9.93 12.71 -31.20
N LYS A 473 10.72 13.17 -30.23
CA LYS A 473 12.01 13.85 -30.45
C LYS A 473 13.23 12.97 -30.20
N ALA A 474 13.05 11.70 -29.86
CA ALA A 474 14.14 10.80 -29.48
C ALA A 474 15.21 10.64 -30.58
N GLU A 475 14.81 10.39 -31.83
CA GLU A 475 15.79 10.24 -32.94
C GLU A 475 16.48 11.57 -33.26
N HIS A 476 15.73 12.69 -33.23
CA HIS A 476 16.30 14.03 -33.41
C HIS A 476 17.38 14.34 -32.36
N TYR A 477 17.11 14.02 -31.09
CA TYR A 477 18.07 14.16 -30.00
C TYR A 477 19.34 13.31 -30.23
N ARG A 478 19.16 12.05 -30.66
CA ARG A 478 20.25 11.13 -30.98
C ARG A 478 21.15 11.67 -32.11
N GLN A 479 20.56 12.15 -33.20
CA GLN A 479 21.28 12.72 -34.34
C GLN A 479 22.13 13.94 -33.94
N ILE A 480 21.61 14.78 -33.05
CA ILE A 480 22.33 15.96 -32.52
C ILE A 480 23.51 15.55 -31.67
N LEU A 481 23.31 14.61 -30.73
CA LEU A 481 24.39 14.11 -29.88
C LEU A 481 25.53 13.52 -30.71
N TYR A 482 25.20 12.71 -31.71
CA TYR A 482 26.18 12.11 -32.62
C TYR A 482 26.95 13.18 -33.40
N SER A 483 26.23 14.11 -34.02
CA SER A 483 26.81 15.20 -34.80
C SER A 483 27.73 16.07 -33.95
N ASN A 484 27.34 16.36 -32.70
CA ASN A 484 28.14 17.15 -31.78
C ASN A 484 29.43 16.42 -31.39
N ALA A 485 29.35 15.14 -31.01
CA ALA A 485 30.50 14.32 -30.63
C ALA A 485 31.53 14.20 -31.77
N ASN A 486 31.08 14.10 -33.02
CA ASN A 486 31.97 14.04 -34.18
C ASN A 486 32.60 15.39 -34.53
N LYS A 487 31.84 16.50 -34.45
CA LYS A 487 32.34 17.84 -34.80
C LYS A 487 33.33 18.39 -33.77
N SER A 488 33.09 18.16 -32.47
CA SER A 488 33.94 18.68 -31.40
C SER A 488 35.18 17.83 -31.12
N GLY A 489 35.21 16.58 -31.59
CA GLY A 489 36.22 15.61 -31.18
C GLY A 489 36.16 15.29 -29.67
N ASP A 490 35.00 15.49 -29.04
CA ASP A 490 34.79 15.27 -27.62
C ASP A 490 34.71 13.76 -27.31
N GLU A 491 35.86 13.19 -26.95
CA GLU A 491 35.98 11.77 -26.60
C GLU A 491 35.10 11.37 -25.40
N ILE A 492 34.84 12.28 -24.45
CA ILE A 492 33.96 11.99 -23.31
C ILE A 492 32.51 11.84 -23.80
N LEU A 493 32.08 12.70 -24.72
CA LEU A 493 30.75 12.60 -25.31
C LEU A 493 30.59 11.33 -26.16
N LYS A 494 31.64 10.90 -26.87
CA LYS A 494 31.64 9.62 -27.60
C LYS A 494 31.55 8.42 -26.66
N GLU A 495 32.30 8.41 -25.55
CA GLU A 495 32.25 7.36 -24.53
C GLU A 495 30.88 7.26 -23.83
N THR A 496 30.16 8.38 -23.70
CA THR A 496 28.89 8.48 -22.95
C THR A 496 27.65 8.66 -23.83
N PHE A 497 27.79 8.51 -25.15
CA PHE A 497 26.72 8.73 -26.12
C PHE A 497 25.48 7.84 -25.86
N LEU A 498 25.69 6.53 -25.67
CA LEU A 498 24.60 5.60 -25.34
C LEU A 498 23.96 5.91 -23.98
N GLU A 499 24.77 6.18 -22.95
CA GLU A 499 24.29 6.51 -21.61
C GLU A 499 23.39 7.77 -21.63
N LYS A 500 23.74 8.78 -22.42
CA LYS A 500 22.90 9.98 -22.58
C LYS A 500 21.57 9.70 -23.28
N ILE A 501 21.57 8.82 -24.28
CA ILE A 501 20.33 8.40 -24.97
C ILE A 501 19.43 7.65 -24.00
N ASP A 502 19.97 6.73 -23.20
CA ASP A 502 19.20 5.97 -22.22
C ASP A 502 18.62 6.90 -21.15
N ARG A 503 19.43 7.82 -20.61
CA ARG A 503 18.94 8.85 -19.68
C ARG A 503 17.83 9.73 -20.28
N TYR A 504 17.87 10.02 -21.58
CA TYR A 504 16.80 10.76 -22.26
C TYR A 504 15.52 9.92 -22.34
N LYS A 505 15.64 8.65 -22.78
CA LYS A 505 14.52 7.72 -22.93
C LYS A 505 13.86 7.42 -21.59
N ASP A 506 14.63 7.31 -20.50
CA ASP A 506 14.13 6.95 -19.18
C ASP A 506 13.65 8.16 -18.36
N TYR A 507 13.83 9.38 -18.87
CA TYR A 507 13.49 10.58 -18.13
C TYR A 507 11.98 10.70 -17.88
N GLN A 508 11.62 10.98 -16.63
CA GLN A 508 10.26 11.23 -16.18
C GLN A 508 10.16 12.62 -15.54
N PHE A 509 9.13 13.38 -15.91
CA PHE A 509 8.87 14.67 -15.29
C PHE A 509 8.21 14.49 -13.92
N GLU A 510 8.73 15.19 -12.92
CA GLU A 510 8.12 15.29 -11.60
C GLU A 510 6.94 16.25 -11.65
N ILE A 511 5.79 15.87 -11.09
CA ILE A 511 4.56 16.68 -11.12
C ILE A 511 4.78 18.05 -10.48
N SER A 512 5.62 18.13 -9.45
CA SER A 512 5.97 19.38 -8.77
C SER A 512 6.76 20.37 -9.64
N GLU A 513 7.41 19.89 -10.71
CA GLU A 513 8.17 20.75 -11.64
C GLU A 513 7.26 21.36 -12.73
N ILE A 514 6.04 20.84 -12.90
CA ILE A 514 5.08 21.28 -13.92
C ILE A 514 4.17 22.35 -13.31
N PRO A 515 4.04 23.54 -13.94
CA PRO A 515 3.08 24.55 -13.49
C PRO A 515 1.64 24.05 -13.59
N ASN A 516 0.80 24.36 -12.59
CA ASN A 516 -0.66 24.15 -12.69
C ASN A 516 -1.29 25.25 -13.54
N SER A 517 -1.00 25.24 -14.84
CA SER A 517 -1.38 26.29 -15.78
C SER A 517 -1.74 25.69 -17.12
N VAL A 518 -2.64 26.33 -17.88
CA VAL A 518 -2.91 25.98 -19.28
C VAL A 518 -1.78 26.43 -20.23
N GLN A 519 -0.92 27.35 -19.79
CA GLN A 519 0.12 27.98 -20.64
C GLN A 519 1.45 27.22 -20.64
N VAL A 520 1.43 25.90 -20.49
CA VAL A 520 2.67 25.10 -20.45
C VAL A 520 3.20 24.91 -21.88
N ASP A 521 4.31 25.58 -22.17
CA ASP A 521 5.05 25.37 -23.42
C ASP A 521 5.88 24.08 -23.35
N ILE A 522 5.31 23.00 -23.89
CA ILE A 522 5.90 21.66 -23.94
C ILE A 522 7.30 21.68 -24.55
N GLU A 523 7.50 22.43 -25.63
CA GLU A 523 8.77 22.47 -26.35
C GLU A 523 9.84 23.19 -25.52
N LYS A 524 9.49 24.32 -24.92
CA LYS A 524 10.38 25.09 -24.06
C LYS A 524 10.76 24.34 -22.79
N GLU A 525 9.82 23.69 -22.11
CA GLU A 525 10.12 22.90 -20.92
C GLU A 525 10.96 21.66 -21.26
N SER A 526 10.71 21.01 -22.40
CA SER A 526 11.57 19.92 -22.88
C SER A 526 12.99 20.40 -23.18
N LYS A 527 13.16 21.54 -23.86
CA LYS A 527 14.46 22.15 -24.17
C LYS A 527 15.22 22.63 -22.94
N LYS A 528 14.53 23.04 -21.87
CA LYS A 528 15.16 23.40 -20.60
C LYS A 528 15.88 22.20 -19.97
N ARG A 529 15.31 21.00 -20.12
CA ARG A 529 15.89 19.77 -19.58
C ARG A 529 16.89 19.11 -20.52
N PHE A 530 16.63 19.21 -21.82
CA PHE A 530 17.48 18.70 -22.89
C PHE A 530 17.82 19.83 -23.87
N PRO A 531 18.81 20.69 -23.53
CA PRO A 531 19.18 21.86 -24.33
C PRO A 531 19.57 21.50 -25.77
N GLU A 532 20.08 20.29 -26.00
CA GLU A 532 20.43 19.78 -27.31
C GLU A 532 19.26 19.83 -28.30
N LEU A 533 18.01 19.68 -27.84
CA LEU A 533 16.80 19.78 -28.67
C LEU A 533 16.63 21.16 -29.36
N SER A 534 17.37 22.18 -28.92
CA SER A 534 17.35 23.51 -29.55
C SER A 534 18.18 23.59 -30.83
N VAL A 535 18.99 22.56 -31.12
CA VAL A 535 19.86 22.52 -32.30
C VAL A 535 19.10 21.92 -33.48
N SER A 536 19.21 22.57 -34.64
CA SER A 536 18.74 22.01 -35.91
C SER A 536 19.88 21.26 -36.60
N ILE A 537 19.54 20.09 -37.14
CA ILE A 537 20.41 19.31 -38.03
C ILE A 537 19.92 19.47 -39.46
N THR A 538 20.85 19.56 -40.41
CA THR A 538 20.56 19.71 -41.84
C THR A 538 20.55 18.38 -42.59
N ASP A 539 21.24 17.38 -42.05
CA ASP A 539 21.45 16.07 -42.68
C ASP A 539 21.27 14.98 -41.63
N GLU A 540 20.41 13.99 -41.92
CA GLU A 540 20.28 12.78 -41.12
C GLU A 540 21.42 11.82 -41.46
N ILE A 541 22.06 11.24 -40.43
CA ILE A 541 23.15 10.30 -40.58
C ILE A 541 22.63 8.91 -40.21
N ASP A 542 22.96 7.89 -41.00
CA ASP A 542 22.72 6.50 -40.62
C ASP A 542 23.75 6.06 -39.56
N ILE A 543 23.49 6.46 -38.32
CA ILE A 543 24.36 6.19 -37.16
C ILE A 543 24.46 4.68 -36.89
N ASP A 544 23.39 3.93 -37.12
CA ASP A 544 23.36 2.49 -36.93
C ASP A 544 24.17 1.76 -38.00
N GLY A 545 24.04 2.15 -39.27
CA GLY A 545 24.86 1.63 -40.34
C GLY A 545 26.36 1.86 -40.11
N LEU A 546 26.75 2.98 -39.49
CA LEU A 546 28.14 3.22 -39.11
C LEU A 546 28.64 2.26 -38.02
N TYR A 547 27.82 2.00 -36.99
CA TYR A 547 28.14 1.00 -35.97
C TYR A 547 28.25 -0.39 -36.59
N ASP A 548 27.29 -0.79 -37.42
CA ASP A 548 27.26 -2.09 -38.08
C ASP A 548 28.52 -2.32 -38.93
N ASN A 549 28.91 -1.32 -39.73
CA ASN A 549 30.13 -1.37 -40.53
C ASN A 549 31.39 -1.54 -39.65
N ASN A 550 31.48 -0.81 -38.54
CA ASN A 550 32.62 -0.89 -37.62
C ASN A 550 32.70 -2.27 -36.93
N VAL A 551 31.57 -2.86 -36.57
CA VAL A 551 31.52 -4.22 -35.99
C VAL A 551 31.87 -5.27 -37.04
N GLU A 552 31.33 -5.18 -38.25
CA GLU A 552 31.64 -6.11 -39.34
C GLU A 552 33.14 -6.07 -39.70
N GLU A 553 33.73 -4.87 -39.80
CA GLU A 553 35.17 -4.70 -40.01
C GLU A 553 35.97 -5.35 -38.87
N LEU A 554 35.59 -5.11 -37.61
CA LEU A 554 36.26 -5.69 -36.45
C LEU A 554 36.20 -7.22 -36.46
N VAL A 555 35.02 -7.81 -36.65
CA VAL A 555 34.77 -9.26 -36.67
C VAL A 555 35.56 -9.93 -37.81
N THR A 556 35.50 -9.34 -39.00
CA THR A 556 36.16 -9.86 -40.21
C THR A 556 37.68 -9.75 -40.14
N VAL A 557 38.21 -8.58 -39.73
CA VAL A 557 39.66 -8.31 -39.69
C VAL A 557 40.35 -8.96 -38.49
N ALA A 558 39.64 -9.13 -37.36
CA ALA A 558 40.18 -9.78 -36.18
C ALA A 558 40.03 -11.30 -36.17
N ALA A 559 39.27 -11.88 -37.11
CA ALA A 559 38.95 -13.32 -37.16
C ALA A 559 38.36 -13.85 -35.83
N ILE A 560 37.52 -13.03 -35.20
CA ILE A 560 36.74 -13.38 -34.00
C ILE A 560 35.33 -13.76 -34.41
N THR A 561 34.64 -14.59 -33.63
CA THR A 561 33.23 -14.87 -33.90
C THR A 561 32.35 -13.70 -33.45
N ILE A 562 31.15 -13.57 -34.03
CA ILE A 562 30.17 -12.57 -33.60
C ILE A 562 29.73 -12.80 -32.14
N ASP A 563 29.71 -14.06 -31.70
CA ASP A 563 29.36 -14.46 -30.33
C ASP A 563 30.42 -14.01 -29.32
N ASP A 564 31.70 -14.16 -29.67
CA ASP A 564 32.82 -13.67 -28.84
C ASP A 564 32.78 -12.14 -28.68
N PHE A 565 32.45 -11.44 -29.77
CA PHE A 565 32.27 -9.98 -29.74
C PHE A 565 31.12 -9.57 -28.84
N ASP A 566 29.94 -10.17 -29.01
CA ASP A 566 28.76 -9.90 -28.19
C ASP A 566 29.01 -10.16 -26.71
N TYR A 567 29.68 -11.28 -26.40
CA TYR A 567 30.02 -11.66 -25.05
C TYR A 567 30.93 -10.61 -24.39
N TYR A 568 31.94 -10.12 -25.13
CA TYR A 568 32.79 -9.03 -24.65
C TYR A 568 32.01 -7.72 -24.44
N ILE A 569 31.20 -7.30 -25.41
CA ILE A 569 30.53 -5.99 -25.38
C ILE A 569 29.48 -5.86 -24.26
N ARG A 570 28.81 -6.95 -23.85
CA ARG A 570 27.83 -6.94 -22.75
C ARG A 570 28.35 -6.34 -21.44
N GLY A 571 29.66 -6.42 -21.17
CA GLY A 571 30.30 -5.85 -19.99
C GLY A 571 31.01 -4.50 -20.22
N HIS A 572 31.02 -3.98 -21.45
CA HIS A 572 31.89 -2.87 -21.86
C HIS A 572 31.11 -1.75 -22.56
N GLN A 573 30.13 -1.16 -21.87
CA GLN A 573 29.24 -0.11 -22.41
C GLN A 573 29.97 1.08 -23.07
N LYS A 574 31.08 1.55 -22.49
CA LYS A 574 31.90 2.63 -23.09
C LYS A 574 32.45 2.27 -24.46
N VAL A 575 32.91 1.02 -24.60
CA VAL A 575 33.46 0.52 -25.86
C VAL A 575 32.35 0.40 -26.90
N SER A 576 31.17 -0.09 -26.50
CA SER A 576 29.97 -0.11 -27.35
C SER A 576 29.62 1.29 -27.87
N SER A 577 29.67 2.29 -26.99
CA SER A 577 29.42 3.68 -27.35
C SER A 577 30.44 4.23 -28.36
N LEU A 578 31.73 3.91 -28.19
CA LEU A 578 32.79 4.36 -29.11
C LEU A 578 32.67 3.78 -30.51
N LEU A 579 32.15 2.55 -30.64
CA LEU A 579 31.97 1.88 -31.94
C LEU A 579 30.99 2.59 -32.88
N TYR A 580 30.14 3.49 -32.38
CA TYR A 580 29.33 4.36 -33.24
C TYR A 580 30.17 5.41 -33.98
N PHE A 581 31.37 5.72 -33.50
CA PHE A 581 32.26 6.77 -34.04
C PHE A 581 33.52 6.21 -34.71
N GLY A 582 33.86 4.95 -34.47
CA GLY A 582 35.00 4.25 -35.07
C GLY A 582 35.54 3.13 -34.18
N ILE A 583 36.50 2.37 -34.71
CA ILE A 583 37.10 1.22 -33.99
C ILE A 583 38.22 1.69 -33.05
N PRO A 584 38.11 1.50 -31.72
CA PRO A 584 39.17 1.88 -30.78
C PRO A 584 40.45 1.05 -31.00
N SER A 585 41.62 1.71 -30.95
CA SER A 585 42.89 1.14 -31.40
C SER A 585 43.34 -0.14 -30.68
N ARG A 586 42.95 -0.33 -29.41
CA ARG A 586 43.30 -1.50 -28.59
C ARG A 586 42.20 -2.56 -28.50
N LEU A 587 41.00 -2.25 -28.98
CA LEU A 587 39.81 -3.09 -28.79
C LEU A 587 40.05 -4.51 -29.31
N ARG A 588 40.71 -4.64 -30.47
CA ARG A 588 41.08 -5.94 -31.04
C ARG A 588 41.92 -6.78 -30.08
N GLU A 589 42.97 -6.21 -29.50
CA GLU A 589 43.85 -6.93 -28.58
C GLU A 589 43.13 -7.29 -27.28
N ASP A 590 42.23 -6.41 -26.83
CA ASP A 590 41.49 -6.58 -25.58
C ASP A 590 40.46 -7.72 -25.71
N ILE A 591 39.74 -7.81 -26.84
CA ILE A 591 38.83 -8.93 -27.14
C ILE A 591 39.62 -10.24 -27.23
N LEU A 592 40.73 -10.27 -27.97
CA LEU A 592 41.54 -11.49 -28.11
C LEU A 592 42.11 -11.96 -26.76
N LYS A 593 42.57 -11.03 -25.90
CA LYS A 593 43.02 -11.36 -24.53
C LYS A 593 41.90 -11.87 -23.64
N PHE A 594 40.68 -11.38 -23.82
CA PHE A 594 39.50 -11.81 -23.08
C PHE A 594 39.10 -13.24 -23.47
N VAL A 595 38.95 -13.49 -24.78
CA VAL A 595 38.60 -14.81 -25.34
C VAL A 595 39.68 -15.86 -25.03
N THR A 596 40.96 -15.51 -25.11
CA THR A 596 42.07 -16.43 -24.78
C THR A 596 42.22 -16.71 -23.27
N LYS A 597 41.61 -15.91 -22.38
CA LYS A 597 41.61 -16.17 -20.93
C LYS A 597 40.57 -17.19 -20.48
N GLU A 598 39.54 -17.44 -21.29
CA GLU A 598 38.40 -18.30 -20.95
C GLU A 598 38.33 -19.61 -21.76
N ASN A 599 39.17 -19.77 -22.78
CA ASN A 599 39.15 -20.98 -23.61
C ASN A 599 39.82 -22.19 -22.94
N ASP A 600 39.00 -22.98 -22.25
CA ASP A 600 39.19 -24.43 -22.05
C ASP A 600 37.86 -25.18 -22.21
N VAL A 601 37.07 -24.90 -23.26
CA VAL A 601 36.01 -25.81 -23.77
C VAL A 601 35.85 -25.63 -25.29
N ASP A 602 35.85 -26.77 -26.00
CA ASP A 602 35.76 -26.98 -27.45
C ASP A 602 34.66 -26.20 -28.19
N LEU A 603 35.00 -25.65 -29.37
CA LEU A 603 34.08 -25.26 -30.44
C LEU A 603 34.49 -25.95 -31.75
N ASN A 604 33.60 -26.78 -32.30
CA ASN A 604 33.57 -27.09 -33.73
C ASN A 604 32.19 -27.64 -34.11
N GLY A 605 31.40 -26.80 -34.78
CA GLY A 605 30.22 -27.19 -35.52
C GLY A 605 30.10 -26.27 -36.75
N GLU A 606 30.34 -26.81 -37.94
CA GLU A 606 30.09 -26.10 -39.20
C GLU A 606 28.57 -25.90 -39.37
N LYS A 607 28.13 -24.64 -39.45
CA LYS A 607 26.73 -24.27 -39.72
C LYS A 607 26.40 -24.47 -41.21
N SER A 608 25.34 -25.23 -41.50
CA SER A 608 24.79 -25.34 -42.86
C SER A 608 23.83 -24.17 -43.14
N GLY A 609 24.14 -23.34 -44.13
CA GLY A 609 23.26 -22.24 -44.55
C GLY A 609 21.93 -22.75 -45.09
N ILE A 610 20.82 -22.33 -44.47
CA ILE A 610 19.46 -22.60 -44.92
C ILE A 610 19.02 -21.45 -45.85
N SER A 611 18.43 -21.76 -47.00
CA SER A 611 17.86 -20.75 -47.92
C SER A 611 16.53 -20.22 -47.35
N ILE A 612 16.39 -18.89 -47.24
CA ILE A 612 15.25 -18.19 -46.59
C ILE A 612 14.16 -17.78 -47.62
N GLU A 613 14.24 -18.22 -48.89
CA GLU A 613 13.22 -17.88 -49.89
C GLU A 613 11.86 -18.56 -49.61
N GLY A 614 10.76 -17.82 -49.77
CA GLY A 614 9.38 -18.34 -49.77
C GLY A 614 8.63 -18.37 -48.42
N THR A 615 8.83 -17.37 -47.55
CA THR A 615 8.06 -17.23 -46.29
C THR A 615 6.60 -16.83 -46.56
N SER A 616 5.69 -17.13 -45.63
CA SER A 616 4.30 -16.62 -45.71
C SER A 616 3.60 -16.57 -44.34
N THR A 617 2.69 -15.62 -44.17
CA THR A 617 1.82 -15.52 -42.99
C THR A 617 0.52 -16.31 -43.18
N VAL A 618 0.19 -17.19 -42.24
CA VAL A 618 -1.06 -17.96 -42.21
C VAL A 618 -1.93 -17.56 -41.01
N GLN A 619 -3.24 -17.48 -41.22
CA GLN A 619 -4.19 -17.33 -40.11
C GLN A 619 -4.51 -18.70 -39.52
N THR A 620 -4.23 -18.84 -38.23
CA THR A 620 -4.51 -20.07 -37.48
C THR A 620 -5.27 -19.75 -36.21
N ILE A 621 -6.20 -20.62 -35.84
CA ILE A 621 -6.86 -20.62 -34.53
C ILE A 621 -6.14 -21.63 -33.64
N LEU A 622 -5.81 -21.23 -32.42
CA LEU A 622 -5.19 -22.10 -31.42
C LEU A 622 -6.26 -22.71 -30.52
N GLU A 623 -6.36 -24.04 -30.52
CA GLU A 623 -7.28 -24.78 -29.66
C GLU A 623 -6.54 -25.48 -28.50
N PRO A 624 -7.10 -25.51 -27.28
CA PRO A 624 -6.51 -26.24 -26.16
C PRO A 624 -6.30 -27.71 -26.51
N SER A 625 -5.08 -28.21 -26.35
CA SER A 625 -4.78 -29.63 -26.56
C SER A 625 -5.28 -30.44 -25.36
N ASN A 626 -6.56 -30.83 -25.38
CA ASN A 626 -7.15 -31.79 -24.44
C ASN A 626 -6.58 -33.20 -24.70
N SER A 627 -5.32 -33.43 -24.35
CA SER A 627 -4.74 -34.77 -24.31
C SER A 627 -4.29 -35.11 -22.89
N VAL A 628 -5.28 -35.46 -22.06
CA VAL A 628 -5.03 -36.37 -20.93
C VAL A 628 -4.76 -37.76 -21.52
N SER A 629 -3.56 -37.97 -22.08
CA SER A 629 -3.08 -39.33 -22.36
C SER A 629 -2.20 -39.80 -21.20
N ARG A 630 -2.87 -40.31 -20.15
CA ARG A 630 -2.23 -41.23 -19.20
C ARG A 630 -1.96 -42.56 -19.91
N LYS A 631 -0.83 -42.63 -20.62
CA LYS A 631 -0.06 -43.87 -20.78
C LYS A 631 1.42 -43.50 -20.78
N GLY A 632 1.96 -43.39 -19.56
CA GLY A 632 3.40 -43.51 -19.36
C GLY A 632 3.84 -44.87 -19.90
N LYS A 633 4.40 -44.90 -21.11
CA LYS A 633 5.33 -45.95 -21.48
C LYS A 633 6.58 -45.69 -20.65
N ASN A 634 6.81 -46.55 -19.67
CA ASN A 634 8.10 -46.67 -19.00
C ASN A 634 9.19 -46.92 -20.06
N THR A 635 9.79 -45.86 -20.58
CA THR A 635 11.12 -45.91 -21.18
C THR A 635 12.11 -45.58 -20.08
N ARG A 636 12.82 -46.63 -19.66
CA ARG A 636 13.94 -46.69 -18.72
C ARG A 636 14.74 -45.39 -18.64
N ASN A 637 14.95 -44.93 -17.40
CA ASN A 637 16.03 -44.03 -17.02
C ASN A 637 17.37 -44.63 -17.49
N GLY A 638 17.90 -44.12 -18.58
CA GLY A 638 19.33 -44.13 -18.88
C GLY A 638 19.82 -42.70 -18.75
N GLU A 639 20.87 -42.47 -17.98
CA GLU A 639 21.58 -41.20 -17.95
C GLU A 639 21.94 -40.82 -19.41
N ARG A 640 21.37 -39.71 -19.88
CA ARG A 640 21.68 -39.16 -21.21
C ARG A 640 23.09 -38.59 -21.15
N SER A 641 23.88 -38.81 -22.21
CA SER A 641 25.27 -38.37 -22.24
C SER A 641 25.34 -36.85 -22.35
N LYS A 642 26.45 -36.25 -21.89
CA LYS A 642 26.74 -34.81 -22.07
C LYS A 642 26.60 -34.38 -23.55
N ARG A 643 26.98 -35.27 -24.48
CA ARG A 643 26.83 -35.12 -25.93
C ARG A 643 25.36 -35.01 -26.40
N ASP A 644 24.43 -35.68 -25.74
CA ASP A 644 22.99 -35.58 -26.05
C ASP A 644 22.37 -34.28 -25.53
N TYR A 645 22.94 -33.69 -24.47
CA TYR A 645 22.58 -32.36 -23.97
C TYR A 645 23.15 -31.25 -24.86
N ASP A 646 24.42 -31.36 -25.26
CA ASP A 646 25.08 -30.38 -26.13
C ASP A 646 24.45 -30.37 -27.54
N ASN A 647 24.11 -31.54 -28.09
CA ASN A 647 23.39 -31.64 -29.37
C ASN A 647 21.95 -31.09 -29.29
N ARG A 648 21.28 -31.18 -28.13
CA ARG A 648 19.95 -30.58 -27.93
C ARG A 648 20.02 -29.07 -27.81
N ASN A 649 21.04 -28.54 -27.14
CA ASN A 649 21.25 -27.09 -27.02
C ASN A 649 21.62 -26.48 -28.38
N SER A 650 22.52 -27.10 -29.15
CA SER A 650 22.84 -26.64 -30.51
C SER A 650 21.63 -26.70 -31.43
N ALA A 651 20.86 -27.80 -31.41
CA ALA A 651 19.66 -27.92 -32.25
C ALA A 651 18.54 -26.94 -31.85
N ASN A 652 18.45 -26.57 -30.57
CA ASN A 652 17.51 -25.56 -30.09
C ASN A 652 17.96 -24.13 -30.45
N ASP A 653 19.26 -23.83 -30.36
CA ASP A 653 19.82 -22.54 -30.78
C ASP A 653 19.68 -22.35 -32.30
N ASP A 654 20.03 -23.36 -33.10
CA ASP A 654 19.83 -23.35 -34.56
C ASP A 654 18.34 -23.22 -34.92
N ALA A 655 17.45 -23.80 -34.10
CA ALA A 655 16.00 -23.66 -34.27
C ALA A 655 15.48 -22.25 -33.98
N GLY A 656 15.99 -21.62 -32.92
CA GLY A 656 15.71 -20.23 -32.59
C GLY A 656 16.18 -19.29 -33.70
N GLU A 657 17.47 -19.40 -34.08
CA GLU A 657 18.07 -18.57 -35.13
C GLU A 657 17.29 -18.67 -36.46
N THR A 658 16.99 -19.90 -36.90
CA THR A 658 16.22 -20.10 -38.15
C THR A 658 14.81 -19.53 -38.06
N ALA A 659 14.13 -19.68 -36.91
CA ALA A 659 12.78 -19.20 -36.73
C ALA A 659 12.71 -17.67 -36.75
N GLU A 660 13.65 -17.01 -36.07
CA GLU A 660 13.77 -15.55 -36.10
C GLU A 660 14.13 -15.04 -37.50
N GLN A 661 14.98 -15.71 -38.26
CA GLN A 661 15.24 -15.35 -39.66
C GLN A 661 13.98 -15.40 -40.53
N ILE A 662 13.17 -16.46 -40.39
CA ILE A 662 11.90 -16.61 -41.12
C ILE A 662 10.90 -15.52 -40.70
N ALA A 663 10.74 -15.29 -39.39
CA ALA A 663 9.83 -14.28 -38.87
C ALA A 663 10.24 -12.88 -39.31
N TYR A 664 11.53 -12.53 -39.21
CA TYR A 664 12.04 -11.24 -39.65
C TYR A 664 11.81 -11.02 -41.15
N ALA A 665 12.14 -12.00 -41.99
CA ALA A 665 11.95 -11.92 -43.43
C ALA A 665 10.48 -11.70 -43.81
N GLU A 666 9.55 -12.38 -43.13
CA GLU A 666 8.11 -12.23 -43.38
C GLU A 666 7.54 -10.90 -42.85
N LEU A 667 7.91 -10.50 -41.62
CA LEU A 667 7.44 -9.26 -41.01
C LEU A 667 7.93 -8.03 -41.78
N THR A 668 9.12 -8.10 -42.39
CA THR A 668 9.69 -7.02 -43.22
C THR A 668 9.26 -7.05 -44.69
N GLN A 669 8.86 -8.22 -45.24
CA GLN A 669 8.31 -8.33 -46.61
C GLN A 669 7.05 -7.48 -46.81
N ASN A 670 6.25 -7.32 -45.76
CA ASN A 670 5.24 -6.27 -45.70
C ASN A 670 5.96 -4.92 -45.54
N GLN A 671 6.31 -4.28 -46.66
CA GLN A 671 7.11 -3.03 -46.81
C GLN A 671 6.63 -1.78 -46.02
N LYS A 672 5.75 -1.95 -45.02
CA LYS A 672 5.21 -0.93 -44.13
C LYS A 672 5.71 -1.01 -42.68
N LEU A 673 6.39 -2.09 -42.27
CA LEU A 673 6.89 -2.24 -40.90
C LEU A 673 8.42 -2.11 -40.87
N ASN A 674 8.92 -1.12 -40.15
CA ASN A 674 10.36 -0.99 -39.84
C ASN A 674 10.69 -1.82 -38.60
N VAL A 675 10.90 -3.12 -38.79
CA VAL A 675 11.14 -4.10 -37.72
C VAL A 675 12.59 -4.03 -37.24
N ILE A 676 12.77 -3.84 -35.94
CA ILE A 676 14.04 -3.94 -35.22
C ILE A 676 14.16 -5.36 -34.67
N TRP A 677 15.21 -6.07 -35.05
CA TRP A 677 15.49 -7.43 -34.57
C TRP A 677 16.45 -7.36 -33.38
N ASN A 678 15.87 -7.41 -32.16
CA ASN A 678 16.53 -7.17 -30.88
C ASN A 678 16.91 -8.50 -30.17
N SER A 679 17.62 -9.38 -30.87
CA SER A 679 18.10 -10.65 -30.30
C SER A 679 19.57 -10.90 -30.67
N LYS A 680 20.20 -11.90 -30.02
CA LYS A 680 21.58 -12.33 -30.33
C LYS A 680 21.74 -12.81 -31.79
N TYR A 681 20.65 -13.19 -32.45
CA TYR A 681 20.66 -13.73 -33.81
C TYR A 681 20.50 -12.66 -34.90
N SER A 682 20.26 -11.40 -34.52
CA SER A 682 20.07 -10.32 -35.48
C SER A 682 21.25 -10.19 -36.44
N SER A 683 20.95 -10.06 -37.73
CA SER A 683 21.97 -9.81 -38.76
C SER A 683 22.57 -8.40 -38.68
N LYS A 684 21.91 -7.46 -37.98
CA LYS A 684 22.41 -6.12 -37.69
C LYS A 684 22.85 -6.03 -36.24
N SER A 685 24.11 -5.69 -36.02
CA SER A 685 24.69 -5.61 -34.67
C SER A 685 24.11 -4.44 -33.87
N SER A 686 23.74 -3.36 -34.54
CA SER A 686 23.13 -2.15 -33.98
C SER A 686 21.74 -2.43 -33.39
N ASP A 687 20.96 -3.31 -34.03
CA ASP A 687 19.61 -3.66 -33.56
C ASP A 687 19.64 -4.43 -32.23
N ARG A 688 20.73 -5.15 -31.93
CA ARG A 688 20.96 -5.82 -30.63
C ARG A 688 21.06 -4.84 -29.45
N ASN A 689 21.40 -3.58 -29.73
CA ASN A 689 21.51 -2.50 -28.74
C ASN A 689 20.24 -1.62 -28.69
N LYS A 690 19.28 -1.82 -29.60
CA LYS A 690 18.03 -1.07 -29.65
C LYS A 690 16.97 -1.76 -28.82
N GLN A 691 17.12 -1.67 -27.51
CA GLN A 691 16.11 -2.18 -26.61
C GLN A 691 14.78 -1.43 -26.81
N PRO A 692 13.64 -2.15 -26.76
CA PRO A 692 12.34 -1.50 -26.74
C PRO A 692 12.20 -0.60 -25.51
N PRO A 693 11.45 0.51 -25.61
CA PRO A 693 11.23 1.40 -24.48
C PRO A 693 10.50 0.70 -23.32
N ASN A 694 10.64 1.25 -22.12
CA ASN A 694 10.00 0.75 -20.88
C ASN A 694 10.45 -0.65 -20.41
N GLY A 695 11.57 -1.17 -20.93
CA GLY A 695 12.15 -2.44 -20.46
C GLY A 695 11.37 -3.69 -20.88
N ILE A 696 10.60 -3.60 -21.95
CA ILE A 696 9.85 -4.73 -22.52
C ILE A 696 10.82 -5.79 -23.06
N VAL A 697 10.54 -7.07 -22.84
CA VAL A 697 11.38 -8.17 -23.34
C VAL A 697 10.71 -8.81 -24.55
N CYS A 698 11.35 -8.75 -25.71
CA CYS A 698 10.90 -9.37 -26.96
C CYS A 698 12.08 -9.56 -27.94
N ASP A 699 11.94 -10.52 -28.87
CA ASP A 699 12.94 -10.78 -29.92
C ASP A 699 12.95 -9.70 -31.02
N MET A 700 11.78 -9.16 -31.38
CA MET A 700 11.65 -8.13 -32.42
C MET A 700 10.60 -7.09 -32.03
N TRP A 701 10.73 -5.87 -32.54
CA TRP A 701 9.74 -4.83 -32.29
C TRP A 701 9.70 -3.79 -33.41
N VAL A 702 8.60 -3.06 -33.51
CA VAL A 702 8.40 -1.95 -34.44
C VAL A 702 8.21 -0.68 -33.64
N HIS A 703 8.99 0.33 -33.97
CA HIS A 703 8.75 1.68 -33.47
C HIS A 703 7.72 2.39 -34.35
N ASP A 704 6.53 2.65 -33.80
CA ASP A 704 5.49 3.48 -34.44
C ASP A 704 5.10 4.62 -33.50
N PRO A 705 5.60 5.85 -33.76
CA PRO A 705 5.30 7.03 -32.94
C PRO A 705 3.83 7.49 -32.99
N GLU A 706 3.06 7.07 -34.00
CA GLU A 706 1.68 7.51 -34.20
C GLU A 706 0.66 6.52 -33.65
N ASN A 707 0.88 5.21 -33.87
CA ASN A 707 -0.06 4.15 -33.48
C ASN A 707 0.38 3.32 -32.28
N GLY A 708 1.56 3.61 -31.73
CA GLY A 708 2.16 2.86 -30.63
C GLY A 708 3.03 1.70 -31.13
N ASN A 709 4.10 1.41 -30.40
CA ASN A 709 5.03 0.34 -30.76
C ASN A 709 4.36 -1.04 -30.75
N MET A 710 4.87 -1.95 -31.58
CA MET A 710 4.49 -3.36 -31.58
C MET A 710 5.67 -4.24 -31.18
N TYR A 711 5.41 -5.33 -30.46
CA TYR A 711 6.43 -6.23 -29.93
C TYR A 711 6.14 -7.67 -30.35
N PHE A 712 7.18 -8.42 -30.70
CA PHE A 712 7.08 -9.77 -31.24
C PHE A 712 8.04 -10.70 -30.51
N GLU A 713 7.50 -11.76 -29.91
CA GLU A 713 8.26 -12.89 -29.37
C GLU A 713 8.21 -14.05 -30.36
N VAL A 714 9.35 -14.60 -30.80
CA VAL A 714 9.39 -15.61 -31.86
C VAL A 714 9.62 -16.99 -31.25
N LYS A 715 8.69 -17.92 -31.52
CA LYS A 715 8.82 -19.32 -31.07
C LYS A 715 8.80 -20.28 -32.25
N SER A 716 9.85 -21.10 -32.36
CA SER A 716 9.90 -22.23 -33.29
C SER A 716 8.95 -23.36 -32.84
N SER A 717 7.64 -23.24 -33.10
CA SER A 717 6.68 -24.26 -32.67
C SER A 717 5.41 -24.33 -33.52
N ILE A 718 4.85 -25.54 -33.59
CA ILE A 718 3.55 -25.87 -34.19
C ILE A 718 2.54 -26.47 -33.19
N THR A 719 2.96 -26.79 -31.96
CA THR A 719 2.10 -27.50 -30.98
C THR A 719 2.31 -27.09 -29.53
N GLU A 720 3.54 -26.74 -29.13
CA GLU A 720 3.83 -26.27 -27.78
C GLU A 720 5.07 -25.38 -27.72
N PHE A 721 5.05 -24.34 -26.90
CA PHE A 721 6.22 -23.51 -26.63
C PHE A 721 6.26 -23.11 -25.16
N GLU A 722 7.44 -22.75 -24.68
CA GLU A 722 7.65 -22.22 -23.34
C GLU A 722 8.11 -20.76 -23.44
N MET A 723 7.65 -19.93 -22.50
CA MET A 723 8.11 -18.54 -22.35
C MET A 723 8.88 -18.38 -21.04
N SER A 724 9.83 -17.46 -21.01
CA SER A 724 10.40 -16.99 -19.74
C SER A 724 9.38 -16.14 -18.96
N ILE A 725 9.63 -15.96 -17.67
CA ILE A 725 8.79 -15.11 -16.80
C ILE A 725 8.73 -13.68 -17.35
N ASN A 726 9.85 -13.17 -17.85
CA ASN A 726 9.95 -11.79 -18.33
C ASN A 726 9.25 -11.59 -19.68
N GLU A 727 9.34 -12.56 -20.60
CA GLU A 727 8.56 -12.57 -21.85
C GLU A 727 7.06 -12.60 -21.54
N TYR A 728 6.65 -13.49 -20.61
CA TYR A 728 5.24 -13.61 -20.24
C TYR A 728 4.69 -12.33 -19.59
N ASN A 729 5.44 -11.72 -18.68
CA ASN A 729 5.04 -10.46 -18.06
C ASN A 729 4.98 -9.32 -19.09
N SER A 730 5.96 -9.26 -20.00
CA SER A 730 5.98 -8.27 -21.09
C SER A 730 4.74 -8.37 -21.97
N MET A 731 4.32 -9.60 -22.30
CA MET A 731 3.09 -9.88 -23.03
C MET A 731 1.83 -9.50 -22.21
N LEU A 732 1.78 -9.88 -20.93
CA LEU A 732 0.65 -9.62 -20.03
C LEU A 732 0.39 -8.13 -19.80
N ASP A 733 1.47 -7.36 -19.65
CA ASP A 733 1.40 -5.91 -19.39
C ASP A 733 1.12 -5.10 -20.67
N ASN A 734 1.23 -5.73 -21.86
CA ASN A 734 1.07 -5.09 -23.17
C ASN A 734 0.17 -5.91 -24.12
N PRO A 735 -1.06 -6.28 -23.74
CA PRO A 735 -1.86 -7.28 -24.46
C PRO A 735 -2.28 -6.85 -25.87
N ASP A 736 -2.40 -5.54 -26.12
CA ASP A 736 -2.84 -5.00 -27.41
C ASP A 736 -1.71 -4.88 -28.44
N SER A 737 -0.47 -4.72 -27.97
CA SER A 737 0.71 -4.40 -28.79
C SER A 737 1.77 -5.50 -28.81
N TYR A 738 1.65 -6.54 -27.97
CA TYR A 738 2.58 -7.66 -27.89
C TYR A 738 1.98 -8.92 -28.52
N GLU A 739 2.72 -9.54 -29.44
CA GLU A 739 2.31 -10.75 -30.15
C GLU A 739 3.36 -11.86 -30.07
N VAL A 740 2.91 -13.11 -29.97
CA VAL A 740 3.78 -14.29 -30.15
C VAL A 740 3.69 -14.74 -31.61
N VAL A 741 4.84 -14.83 -32.26
CA VAL A 741 5.00 -15.31 -33.64
C VAL A 741 5.42 -16.77 -33.61
N LEU A 742 4.52 -17.66 -33.98
CA LEU A 742 4.79 -19.09 -34.09
C LEU A 742 5.30 -19.42 -35.49
N VAL A 743 6.47 -20.06 -35.55
CA VAL A 743 7.15 -20.34 -36.82
C VAL A 743 7.18 -21.84 -37.08
N ASN A 744 6.60 -22.25 -38.21
CA ASN A 744 6.79 -23.58 -38.77
C ASN A 744 8.02 -23.56 -39.70
N ARG A 745 9.15 -24.06 -39.20
CA ARG A 745 10.42 -24.06 -39.95
C ARG A 745 10.40 -24.92 -41.21
N ASP A 746 9.58 -25.97 -41.27
CA ASP A 746 9.51 -26.87 -42.42
C ASP A 746 8.74 -26.24 -43.59
N THR A 747 7.65 -25.52 -43.29
CA THR A 747 6.83 -24.83 -44.30
C THR A 747 7.23 -23.37 -44.50
N LYS A 748 8.05 -22.81 -43.60
CA LYS A 748 8.41 -21.39 -43.51
C LYS A 748 7.20 -20.47 -43.34
N GLU A 749 6.15 -20.99 -42.72
CA GLU A 749 4.94 -20.24 -42.43
C GLU A 749 5.01 -19.67 -41.01
N ILE A 750 4.52 -18.44 -40.84
CA ILE A 750 4.33 -17.84 -39.51
C ILE A 750 2.84 -17.65 -39.20
N SER A 751 2.50 -17.74 -37.92
CA SER A 751 1.21 -17.26 -37.40
C SER A 751 1.45 -16.32 -36.22
N ARG A 752 0.58 -15.32 -36.07
CA ARG A 752 0.72 -14.24 -35.09
C ARG A 752 -0.44 -14.29 -34.10
N HIS A 753 -0.14 -14.22 -32.81
CA HIS A 753 -1.12 -14.43 -31.75
C HIS A 753 -1.00 -13.41 -30.63
N LYS A 754 -2.13 -12.80 -30.24
CA LYS A 754 -2.22 -11.89 -29.09
C LYS A 754 -2.43 -12.64 -27.79
N PHE A 755 -2.28 -11.92 -26.67
CA PHE A 755 -2.42 -12.49 -25.33
C PHE A 755 -3.74 -13.26 -25.12
N ASP A 756 -4.87 -12.67 -25.52
CA ASP A 756 -6.21 -13.28 -25.34
C ASP A 756 -6.37 -14.63 -26.05
N GLU A 757 -5.62 -14.85 -27.14
CA GLU A 757 -5.61 -16.12 -27.87
C GLU A 757 -4.77 -17.20 -27.18
N LEU A 758 -3.88 -16.80 -26.27
CA LEU A 758 -2.89 -17.65 -25.60
C LEU A 758 -3.21 -17.93 -24.13
N ASP A 759 -3.90 -17.02 -23.44
CA ASP A 759 -4.12 -17.08 -21.98
C ASP A 759 -4.77 -18.41 -21.53
N GLY A 760 -5.73 -18.92 -22.32
CA GLY A 760 -6.39 -20.20 -22.07
C GLY A 760 -5.59 -21.47 -22.39
N LEU A 761 -4.37 -21.34 -22.93
CA LEU A 761 -3.52 -22.47 -23.41
C LEU A 761 -2.36 -22.79 -22.47
N LYS A 762 -2.15 -21.96 -21.44
CA LYS A 762 -1.06 -22.11 -20.45
C LYS A 762 -1.34 -23.23 -19.46
N GLN A 763 -0.33 -24.05 -19.16
CA GLN A 763 -0.44 -25.09 -18.13
C GLN A 763 -0.23 -24.51 -16.72
N ALA A 764 -1.08 -24.90 -15.75
CA ALA A 764 -1.12 -24.32 -14.40
C ALA A 764 0.20 -24.39 -13.59
N SER A 765 1.16 -25.24 -13.97
CA SER A 765 2.43 -25.44 -13.24
C SER A 765 3.69 -25.02 -14.00
N SER A 766 3.57 -24.33 -15.14
CA SER A 766 4.72 -23.92 -15.98
C SER A 766 4.34 -22.81 -16.98
N TYR A 767 5.29 -22.05 -17.50
CA TYR A 767 5.08 -21.10 -18.60
C TYR A 767 5.02 -21.79 -19.98
N LEU A 768 4.47 -23.02 -19.99
CA LEU A 768 4.34 -23.89 -21.15
C LEU A 768 2.93 -23.78 -21.72
N PHE A 769 2.84 -23.48 -23.01
CA PHE A 769 1.61 -23.35 -23.78
C PHE A 769 1.45 -24.58 -24.67
N LYS A 770 0.29 -25.25 -24.63
CA LYS A 770 0.00 -26.42 -25.49
C LYS A 770 -1.27 -26.25 -26.28
N PHE A 771 -1.18 -26.45 -27.59
CA PHE A 771 -2.28 -26.18 -28.50
C PHE A 771 -2.29 -27.10 -29.71
N LYS A 772 -3.37 -27.01 -30.46
CA LYS A 772 -3.46 -27.48 -31.84
C LYS A 772 -3.69 -26.26 -32.72
N GLN A 773 -2.90 -26.12 -33.77
CA GLN A 773 -3.12 -25.11 -34.80
C GLN A 773 -4.14 -25.63 -35.81
N LYS A 774 -5.20 -24.86 -36.04
CA LYS A 774 -6.17 -25.09 -37.11
C LYS A 774 -6.11 -23.91 -38.05
N ARG A 775 -5.87 -24.15 -39.35
CA ARG A 775 -5.97 -23.07 -40.34
C ARG A 775 -7.41 -22.56 -40.38
N SER A 776 -7.55 -21.25 -40.35
CA SER A 776 -8.81 -20.60 -40.66
C SER A 776 -9.01 -20.76 -42.17
N ASP A 777 -9.89 -21.69 -42.58
CA ASP A 777 -10.36 -21.69 -43.96
C ASP A 777 -11.12 -20.36 -44.16
N GLY A 778 -10.66 -19.54 -45.11
CA GLY A 778 -11.10 -18.16 -45.31
C GLY A 778 -12.58 -17.97 -45.59
#